data_AF-A0A2A6CS76-F1
#
_entry.id   AF-A0A2A6CS76-F1
#
_cell.length_a   1.000
_cell.length_b   1.000
_cell.length_c   1.000
_cell.angle_alpha   90.00
_cell.angle_beta   90.00
_cell.angle_gamma   90.00
#
_symmetry.space_group_name_H-M   'P 1'
#
loop_
_entity.id
_entity.type
_entity.pdbx_description
1 polymer ?
#
loop_
_entity_poly.entity_id
_entity_poly.type
_entity_poly.pdbx_seq_one_letter_code
_entity_poly.pdbx_strand_id
1 'polypeptide(L)'
;MTQPILITCAFLLTFTIVIMMFLEVFEIAPISTGFDWATLSQLNVERNTLNVSEMMKNMPAKKTFKWIVVTSIQSPTEDVKRLASYPDWTLVVVGDTKTPADWSLSDVHYLSIEFQEAMGFASVNRLPTKSYTRKNAGYLYAIANGAHWIYDTDDDNKPYGKGLDQFEFATDRMRGVRFNNWENGTLQESLFNPYRHFGRPDMWPRGFPLEHIKKHDHHDGCYSLCRVQRPPVVQQGIVQKDPDVDAIYRLLHAQPESGLDESFNEFAPPIILAPVAFRVTDIWRSYFTQALLHIAGETVSFVPVNAIQKRNAHSYLKDFDDEIDVYDKAGEIVQFINQWKCIGETMDKCTIELAERFAEQGFWGQEDAQLVIHWVMDLQKIGYTFPAKRADLPPDYTIGEDKDLTRNCRRVHLTFTKDLPKNTTQPAEKRAAAKIYNFGDLKDWCDASNSSASQHWYFPTPEQLAAATLENKTLIDNYQTVAIITNNWQWSMGMGMLQRMYDANFAMLIFCGHYPKQSRYADLVDFPEGMADGDSTYPNLKRPINYIDLSNEEVRWGYLMYYCIAKVEEMKIQNVKGYVMFSDDVLFNFWNPLNLDILQGTKRAAGWGQWWPNKQFGFDSMNKTIQLITGKYKADWEVTNFVADLTREVARKPRIEIVDNTTVTDPLKYLMVGDGWVIGDWMYVPTSNISFVAMFAQLAHEGELFHELFTSKIMHILPSEGSTEADPTRVRFLWGTERTNWTEKYEASQHGLHPAKLTEFLKFPERAKFCDAVLDKFYHNIFRIGNWT
;
A
#
# COMPACT_ATOMS: atom_id res chain seq x y z
N MET A 1 3.72 -34.05 50.75
CA MET A 1 4.79 -34.05 49.73
C MET A 1 4.67 -32.76 48.93
N THR A 2 5.76 -32.02 48.84
CA THR A 2 5.81 -30.65 48.32
C THR A 2 6.51 -30.61 46.97
N GLN A 3 5.88 -30.04 45.95
CA GLN A 3 6.57 -29.47 44.78
C GLN A 3 5.95 -28.10 44.47
N PRO A 4 6.75 -27.02 44.44
CA PRO A 4 6.26 -25.69 44.08
C PRO A 4 6.22 -25.50 42.56
N ILE A 5 5.30 -24.62 42.15
CA ILE A 5 5.13 -24.15 40.78
C ILE A 5 6.33 -23.28 40.38
N LEU A 6 6.90 -23.53 39.20
CA LEU A 6 7.90 -22.67 38.58
C LEU A 6 7.24 -21.99 37.37
N ILE A 7 7.01 -20.68 37.48
CA ILE A 7 6.40 -19.86 36.44
C ILE A 7 7.49 -19.45 35.44
N THR A 8 7.55 -20.10 34.29
CA THR A 8 8.34 -19.64 33.13
C THR A 8 7.56 -18.61 32.31
N CYS A 9 7.56 -17.36 32.77
CA CYS A 9 7.23 -16.22 31.93
C CYS A 9 8.45 -15.79 31.11
N ALA A 10 8.61 -16.34 29.91
CA ALA A 10 9.53 -15.83 28.88
C ALA A 10 9.22 -16.44 27.52
N PHE A 11 8.52 -15.71 26.64
CA PHE A 11 8.57 -15.86 25.17
C PHE A 11 7.71 -14.77 24.51
N LEU A 12 8.34 -13.70 24.03
CA LEU A 12 7.88 -12.81 22.94
C LEU A 12 8.94 -11.73 22.68
N LEU A 13 9.04 -11.28 21.42
CA LEU A 13 9.84 -10.16 20.91
C LEU A 13 11.38 -10.31 20.93
N THR A 14 11.95 -10.89 19.86
CA THR A 14 13.19 -10.41 19.19
C THR A 14 13.29 -10.99 17.76
N PHE A 15 13.18 -10.12 16.75
CA PHE A 15 13.25 -10.37 15.30
C PHE A 15 13.65 -9.03 14.62
N THR A 16 14.29 -8.92 13.45
CA THR A 16 15.18 -9.83 12.70
C THR A 16 16.19 -8.99 11.88
N ILE A 17 17.52 -9.12 12.03
CA ILE A 17 18.46 -8.41 11.12
C ILE A 17 19.79 -9.13 10.85
N VAL A 18 19.97 -9.73 9.67
CA VAL A 18 21.25 -9.67 8.92
C VAL A 18 20.96 -8.80 7.72
N ILE A 19 22.03 -8.21 7.23
CA ILE A 19 22.24 -7.63 5.91
C ILE A 19 22.12 -6.12 5.93
N MET A 20 23.14 -5.53 6.55
CA MET A 20 23.42 -4.11 6.39
C MET A 20 24.62 -3.95 5.49
N MET A 21 24.36 -3.91 4.20
CA MET A 21 25.16 -3.13 3.26
C MET A 21 24.12 -2.49 2.34
N PHE A 22 23.83 -1.22 2.61
CA PHE A 22 23.05 -0.28 1.79
C PHE A 22 21.54 -0.57 1.64
N LEU A 23 20.69 0.35 2.14
CA LEU A 23 19.29 0.65 1.77
C LEU A 23 18.51 1.42 2.87
N GLU A 24 17.27 1.81 2.56
CA GLU A 24 16.43 2.70 3.38
C GLU A 24 15.64 1.97 4.50
N VAL A 25 15.62 2.59 5.70
CA VAL A 25 14.84 2.23 6.90
C VAL A 25 14.80 0.74 7.25
N PHE A 26 15.89 0.28 7.87
CA PHE A 26 16.00 -1.07 8.42
C PHE A 26 15.77 -1.13 9.93
N GLU A 27 15.30 -2.25 10.47
CA GLU A 27 15.48 -2.59 11.90
C GLU A 27 16.98 -2.90 12.20
N ILE A 28 17.44 -2.93 13.47
CA ILE A 28 18.79 -3.41 13.93
C ILE A 28 18.68 -4.18 15.26
N ALA A 29 19.38 -5.32 15.36
CA ALA A 29 19.38 -6.16 16.56
C ALA A 29 20.15 -5.49 17.73
N PRO A 30 19.62 -5.49 18.97
CA PRO A 30 20.30 -4.88 20.11
C PRO A 30 21.58 -5.65 20.47
N ILE A 31 22.64 -4.91 20.77
CA ILE A 31 23.87 -5.46 21.37
C ILE A 31 23.51 -6.00 22.77
N SER A 32 23.93 -7.23 23.09
CA SER A 32 23.56 -7.91 24.34
C SER A 32 24.10 -7.24 25.62
N THR A 33 25.08 -6.35 25.47
CA THR A 33 25.63 -5.48 26.52
C THR A 33 26.09 -4.15 25.89
N GLY A 34 26.17 -3.07 26.69
CA GLY A 34 26.67 -1.78 26.20
C GLY A 34 28.11 -1.87 25.70
N PHE A 35 28.34 -1.41 24.46
CA PHE A 35 29.63 -1.48 23.79
C PHE A 35 30.63 -0.45 24.34
N ASP A 36 31.85 -0.87 24.69
CA ASP A 36 32.90 -0.01 25.21
C ASP A 36 34.01 0.28 24.18
N TRP A 37 34.04 1.52 23.71
CA TRP A 37 35.04 2.02 22.78
C TRP A 37 36.48 2.04 23.35
N ALA A 38 36.67 2.00 24.67
CA ALA A 38 38.00 1.89 25.28
C ALA A 38 38.61 0.48 25.15
N THR A 39 37.78 -0.55 24.92
CA THR A 39 38.25 -1.92 24.68
C THR A 39 38.76 -2.11 23.23
N LEU A 40 38.21 -1.37 22.26
CA LEU A 40 38.68 -1.38 20.86
C LEU A 40 40.07 -0.75 20.70
N SER A 41 40.33 0.37 21.38
CA SER A 41 41.57 1.15 21.19
C SER A 41 42.83 0.42 21.67
N GLN A 42 42.69 -0.55 22.57
CA GLN A 42 43.81 -1.35 23.11
C GLN A 42 44.32 -2.45 22.15
N LEU A 43 43.58 -2.77 21.08
CA LEU A 43 43.93 -3.86 20.15
C LEU A 43 44.69 -3.39 18.89
N ASN A 44 44.79 -2.07 18.64
CA ASN A 44 45.60 -1.50 17.56
C ASN A 44 46.95 -0.99 18.10
N VAL A 45 47.86 -1.92 18.39
CA VAL A 45 49.27 -1.58 18.62
C VAL A 45 49.93 -1.31 17.26
N GLU A 46 50.64 -0.18 17.14
CA GLU A 46 51.36 0.30 15.93
C GLU A 46 50.54 0.97 14.81
N ARG A 47 49.87 2.09 15.11
CA ARG A 47 49.84 3.33 14.28
C ARG A 47 49.27 4.49 15.10
N ASN A 48 49.79 5.72 14.89
CA ASN A 48 49.48 6.95 15.63
C ASN A 48 48.07 7.00 16.26
N THR A 49 47.98 6.72 17.56
CA THR A 49 46.71 6.63 18.28
C THR A 49 46.16 8.00 18.64
N LEU A 50 45.32 8.55 17.75
CA LEU A 50 44.26 9.45 18.19
C LEU A 50 43.37 8.67 19.19
N ASN A 51 43.11 9.24 20.36
CA ASN A 51 42.39 8.56 21.41
C ASN A 51 40.88 8.56 21.10
N VAL A 52 40.38 7.47 20.50
CA VAL A 52 38.97 7.29 20.15
C VAL A 52 38.05 7.57 21.34
N SER A 53 38.43 7.12 22.54
CA SER A 53 37.67 7.33 23.77
C SER A 53 37.61 8.81 24.22
N GLU A 54 38.49 9.66 23.71
CA GLU A 54 38.48 11.11 23.92
C GLU A 54 37.69 11.83 22.82
N MET A 55 37.83 11.40 21.56
CA MET A 55 36.98 11.89 20.47
C MET A 55 35.49 11.57 20.71
N MET A 56 35.18 10.38 21.26
CA MET A 56 33.83 9.98 21.65
C MET A 56 33.25 10.82 22.80
N LYS A 57 34.06 11.36 23.71
CA LYS A 57 33.57 12.28 24.77
C LYS A 57 33.09 13.62 24.22
N ASN A 58 33.56 14.00 23.04
CA ASN A 58 33.18 15.24 22.36
C ASN A 58 31.99 15.03 21.40
N MET A 59 31.51 13.80 21.22
CA MET A 59 30.29 13.53 20.45
C MET A 59 29.03 13.90 21.25
N PRO A 60 27.94 14.33 20.58
CA PRO A 60 26.64 14.45 21.21
C PRO A 60 26.18 13.14 21.85
N ALA A 61 25.29 13.23 22.84
CA ALA A 61 24.57 12.06 23.32
C ALA A 61 23.56 11.59 22.26
N LYS A 62 23.50 10.29 21.98
CA LYS A 62 22.46 9.74 21.09
C LYS A 62 21.07 10.06 21.65
N LYS A 63 20.13 10.44 20.78
CA LYS A 63 18.76 10.83 21.18
C LYS A 63 17.88 9.59 21.39
N THR A 64 17.95 8.65 20.46
CA THR A 64 17.08 7.47 20.40
C THR A 64 17.83 6.26 19.81
N PHE A 65 17.08 5.17 19.58
CA PHE A 65 17.55 4.03 18.79
C PHE A 65 17.30 4.20 17.28
N LYS A 66 16.66 5.27 16.81
CA LYS A 66 16.52 5.55 15.36
C LYS A 66 17.65 6.48 14.90
N TRP A 67 18.31 6.15 13.80
CA TRP A 67 19.48 6.84 13.28
C TRP A 67 19.29 7.27 11.83
N ILE A 68 19.76 8.45 11.47
CA ILE A 68 19.83 8.91 10.08
C ILE A 68 21.30 8.86 9.68
N VAL A 69 21.64 8.22 8.56
CA VAL A 69 23.02 8.09 8.06
C VAL A 69 23.14 8.82 6.73
N VAL A 70 23.99 9.85 6.69
CA VAL A 70 24.23 10.70 5.52
C VAL A 70 25.73 10.77 5.22
N THR A 71 26.11 10.80 3.94
CA THR A 71 27.43 11.32 3.52
C THR A 71 27.28 12.75 3.03
N SER A 72 28.25 13.61 3.32
CA SER A 72 28.28 14.96 2.73
C SER A 72 29.70 15.41 2.44
N ILE A 73 29.87 16.10 1.32
CA ILE A 73 31.10 16.83 0.95
C ILE A 73 30.93 18.35 1.05
N GLN A 74 29.81 18.80 1.62
CA GLN A 74 29.39 20.20 1.67
C GLN A 74 29.36 20.71 3.12
N SER A 75 29.35 22.03 3.31
CA SER A 75 28.90 22.61 4.58
C SER A 75 27.45 22.19 4.88
N PRO A 76 26.98 22.18 6.14
CA PRO A 76 25.64 21.72 6.50
C PRO A 76 24.53 22.38 5.66
N THR A 77 23.92 21.59 4.77
CA THR A 77 22.83 22.04 3.87
C THR A 77 21.52 22.22 4.64
N GLU A 78 20.54 22.93 4.05
CA GLU A 78 19.21 23.06 4.66
C GLU A 78 18.51 21.71 4.82
N ASP A 79 18.75 20.75 3.93
CA ASP A 79 18.19 19.41 4.02
C ASP A 79 18.87 18.60 5.13
N VAL A 80 20.19 18.70 5.33
CA VAL A 80 20.90 18.13 6.50
C VAL A 80 20.42 18.74 7.82
N LYS A 81 20.24 20.07 7.89
CA LYS A 81 19.66 20.74 9.07
C LYS A 81 18.24 20.25 9.37
N ARG A 82 17.45 19.98 8.33
CA ARG A 82 16.11 19.42 8.48
C ARG A 82 16.12 17.96 8.94
N LEU A 83 17.04 17.13 8.45
CA LEU A 83 17.23 15.78 8.98
C LEU A 83 17.61 15.80 10.47
N ALA A 84 18.49 16.72 10.88
CA ALA A 84 18.87 16.91 12.29
C ALA A 84 17.70 17.36 13.20
N SER A 85 16.65 17.95 12.62
CA SER A 85 15.48 18.48 13.35
C SER A 85 14.44 17.42 13.76
N TYR A 86 14.53 16.20 13.24
CA TYR A 86 13.63 15.10 13.65
C TYR A 86 13.92 14.69 15.11
N PRO A 87 12.96 14.85 16.05
CA PRO A 87 13.24 14.70 17.48
C PRO A 87 13.54 13.25 17.88
N ASP A 88 12.86 12.30 17.24
CA ASP A 88 13.01 10.86 17.52
C ASP A 88 14.18 10.20 16.79
N TRP A 89 15.07 10.98 16.16
CA TRP A 89 16.16 10.47 15.31
C TRP A 89 17.52 11.09 15.66
N THR A 90 18.56 10.24 15.65
CA THR A 90 19.96 10.64 15.85
C THR A 90 20.67 10.72 14.50
N LEU A 91 21.12 11.92 14.08
CA LEU A 91 21.81 12.09 12.80
C LEU A 91 23.32 11.83 12.94
N VAL A 92 23.87 11.00 12.05
CA VAL A 92 25.30 10.87 11.80
C VAL A 92 25.64 11.27 10.37
N VAL A 93 26.64 12.14 10.23
CA VAL A 93 27.17 12.61 8.93
C VAL A 93 28.59 12.10 8.76
N VAL A 94 28.83 11.38 7.67
CA VAL A 94 30.13 10.85 7.28
C VAL A 94 30.79 11.83 6.29
N GLY A 95 31.93 12.39 6.67
CA GLY A 95 32.72 13.27 5.81
C GLY A 95 33.63 12.50 4.84
N ASP A 96 33.97 13.14 3.73
CA ASP A 96 35.11 12.77 2.87
C ASP A 96 36.17 13.89 2.86
N THR A 97 37.31 13.66 2.21
CA THR A 97 38.42 14.58 1.90
C THR A 97 38.03 15.92 1.23
N LYS A 98 36.80 16.06 0.74
CA LYS A 98 36.25 17.32 0.20
C LYS A 98 35.41 18.12 1.21
N THR A 99 35.02 17.51 2.32
CA THR A 99 34.18 18.14 3.34
C THR A 99 34.96 19.26 4.04
N PRO A 100 34.34 20.40 4.35
CA PRO A 100 35.00 21.47 5.09
C PRO A 100 35.62 20.99 6.42
N ALA A 101 36.82 21.45 6.74
CA ALA A 101 37.52 21.05 7.97
C ALA A 101 36.87 21.61 9.24
N ASP A 102 36.05 22.65 9.11
CA ASP A 102 35.25 23.30 10.14
C ASP A 102 33.79 22.80 10.20
N TRP A 103 33.47 21.70 9.51
CA TRP A 103 32.13 21.11 9.48
C TRP A 103 31.63 20.84 10.90
N SER A 104 30.51 21.47 11.25
CA SER A 104 29.87 21.33 12.55
C SER A 104 28.39 21.67 12.47
N LEU A 105 27.57 20.91 13.20
CA LEU A 105 26.14 21.16 13.39
C LEU A 105 25.74 20.65 14.78
N SER A 106 24.90 21.40 15.50
CA SER A 106 24.46 21.03 16.85
C SER A 106 23.73 19.69 16.82
N ASP A 107 23.98 18.85 17.83
CA ASP A 107 23.30 17.56 18.03
C ASP A 107 23.43 16.57 16.87
N VAL A 108 24.53 16.66 16.10
CA VAL A 108 24.88 15.75 15.00
C VAL A 108 26.24 15.09 15.25
N HIS A 109 26.31 13.79 15.01
CA HIS A 109 27.54 13.01 15.09
C HIS A 109 28.32 13.16 13.77
N TYR A 110 29.44 13.88 13.76
CA TYR A 110 30.24 14.09 12.54
C TYR A 110 31.48 13.18 12.51
N LEU A 111 31.52 12.25 11.55
CA LEU A 111 32.65 11.34 11.38
C LEU A 111 33.62 11.91 10.33
N SER A 112 34.66 12.62 10.78
CA SER A 112 35.78 13.02 9.91
C SER A 112 36.57 11.80 9.42
N ILE A 113 37.45 11.97 8.41
CA ILE A 113 38.31 10.88 7.91
C ILE A 113 39.16 10.29 9.04
N GLU A 114 39.76 11.15 9.87
CA GLU A 114 40.61 10.77 11.00
C GLU A 114 39.80 10.01 12.06
N PHE A 115 38.55 10.41 12.31
CA PHE A 115 37.66 9.67 13.20
C PHE A 115 37.31 8.30 12.63
N GLN A 116 36.95 8.23 11.34
CA GLN A 116 36.60 6.98 10.65
C GLN A 116 37.71 5.93 10.73
N GLU A 117 38.96 6.35 10.46
CA GLU A 117 40.13 5.48 10.53
C GLU A 117 40.45 5.06 11.98
N ALA A 118 40.27 5.99 12.93
CA ALA A 118 40.46 5.71 14.36
C ALA A 118 39.44 4.72 14.94
N MET A 119 38.21 4.60 14.39
CA MET A 119 37.18 3.68 14.90
C MET A 119 37.62 2.20 15.02
N GLY A 120 38.70 1.80 14.32
CA GLY A 120 39.28 0.46 14.47
C GLY A 120 38.51 -0.64 13.73
N PHE A 121 37.69 -0.28 12.75
CA PHE A 121 37.02 -1.20 11.84
C PHE A 121 37.93 -1.58 10.65
N ALA A 122 38.04 -2.87 10.37
CA ALA A 122 38.91 -3.40 9.31
C ALA A 122 38.38 -3.06 7.91
N SER A 123 37.07 -3.07 7.72
CA SER A 123 36.38 -2.68 6.49
C SER A 123 36.55 -1.19 6.21
N VAL A 124 36.29 -0.31 7.20
CA VAL A 124 36.39 1.15 7.06
C VAL A 124 37.78 1.59 6.63
N ASN A 125 38.84 1.00 7.21
CA ASN A 125 40.24 1.27 6.87
C ASN A 125 40.64 0.84 5.44
N ARG A 126 39.77 0.14 4.71
CA ARG A 126 39.96 -0.25 3.30
C ARG A 126 39.08 0.54 2.34
N LEU A 127 38.19 1.41 2.85
CA LEU A 127 37.30 2.21 1.99
C LEU A 127 38.10 3.34 1.32
N PRO A 128 38.05 3.46 -0.03
CA PRO A 128 38.71 4.56 -0.72
C PRO A 128 38.15 5.93 -0.27
N THR A 129 38.97 6.97 -0.38
CA THR A 129 38.48 8.36 -0.27
C THR A 129 37.89 8.82 -1.60
N LYS A 130 37.09 9.88 -1.57
CA LYS A 130 36.28 10.40 -2.70
C LYS A 130 35.29 9.35 -3.20
N SER A 131 34.75 8.55 -2.28
CA SER A 131 33.87 7.41 -2.59
C SER A 131 32.65 7.39 -1.68
N TYR A 132 31.47 7.25 -2.29
CA TYR A 132 30.21 7.06 -1.59
C TYR A 132 30.23 5.86 -0.63
N THR A 133 31.08 4.85 -0.91
CA THR A 133 31.23 3.66 -0.04
C THR A 133 31.63 3.98 1.40
N ARG A 134 32.18 5.17 1.68
CA ARG A 134 32.47 5.61 3.07
C ARG A 134 31.24 5.70 3.96
N LYS A 135 30.02 5.77 3.41
CA LYS A 135 28.75 5.69 4.16
C LYS A 135 28.67 4.48 5.11
N ASN A 136 29.33 3.38 4.76
CA ASN A 136 29.51 2.19 5.61
C ASN A 136 30.09 2.47 6.99
N ALA A 137 30.96 3.48 7.13
CA ALA A 137 31.47 3.91 8.42
C ALA A 137 30.34 4.45 9.33
N GLY A 138 29.37 5.16 8.74
CA GLY A 138 28.18 5.65 9.45
C GLY A 138 27.23 4.53 9.88
N TYR A 139 27.03 3.50 9.06
CA TYR A 139 26.25 2.33 9.45
C TYR A 139 26.89 1.58 10.63
N LEU A 140 28.20 1.26 10.56
CA LEU A 140 28.89 0.59 11.68
C LEU A 140 28.87 1.44 12.95
N TYR A 141 29.04 2.76 12.82
CA TYR A 141 28.93 3.68 13.96
C TYR A 141 27.53 3.64 14.59
N ALA A 142 26.47 3.70 13.79
CA ALA A 142 25.08 3.62 14.28
C ALA A 142 24.79 2.26 14.94
N ILE A 143 25.15 1.14 14.29
CA ILE A 143 25.00 -0.22 14.84
C ILE A 143 25.75 -0.37 16.17
N ALA A 144 27.03 0.06 16.24
CA ALA A 144 27.85 -0.03 17.45
C ALA A 144 27.33 0.88 18.58
N ASN A 145 26.61 1.96 18.26
CA ASN A 145 25.88 2.78 19.24
C ASN A 145 24.48 2.24 19.54
N GLY A 146 24.16 1.01 19.12
CA GLY A 146 22.91 0.31 19.39
C GLY A 146 21.71 0.91 18.68
N ALA A 147 21.87 1.35 17.43
CA ALA A 147 20.71 1.62 16.59
C ALA A 147 19.74 0.41 16.58
N HIS A 148 18.45 0.70 16.48
CA HIS A 148 17.38 -0.22 16.12
C HIS A 148 16.72 0.17 14.80
N TRP A 149 16.90 1.42 14.32
CA TRP A 149 16.46 1.81 12.98
C TRP A 149 17.51 2.67 12.27
N ILE A 150 17.75 2.47 10.95
CA ILE A 150 18.61 3.35 10.13
C ILE A 150 17.85 3.87 8.90
N TYR A 151 17.61 5.18 8.83
CA TYR A 151 17.24 5.89 7.61
C TYR A 151 18.50 6.25 6.84
N ASP A 152 18.68 5.59 5.71
CA ASP A 152 19.74 5.86 4.74
C ASP A 152 19.29 6.96 3.77
N THR A 153 20.00 8.07 3.69
CA THR A 153 19.66 9.16 2.75
C THR A 153 20.86 10.03 2.41
N ASP A 154 20.71 10.86 1.37
CA ASP A 154 21.78 11.72 0.85
C ASP A 154 21.53 13.19 1.24
N ASP A 155 22.57 14.02 1.18
CA ASP A 155 22.50 15.43 1.60
C ASP A 155 21.71 16.35 0.64
N ASP A 156 21.19 15.79 -0.47
CA ASP A 156 20.32 16.41 -1.48
C ASP A 156 18.89 15.83 -1.54
N ASN A 157 18.57 14.82 -0.71
CA ASN A 157 17.25 14.19 -0.63
C ASN A 157 16.38 14.89 0.41
N LYS A 158 15.38 15.64 -0.06
CA LYS A 158 14.47 16.39 0.82
C LYS A 158 13.25 15.56 1.23
N PRO A 159 13.03 15.24 2.53
CA PRO A 159 11.83 14.54 2.98
C PRO A 159 10.53 15.28 2.59
N TYR A 160 9.48 14.54 2.24
CA TYR A 160 8.24 15.06 1.67
C TYR A 160 7.02 14.42 2.34
N GLY A 161 5.87 15.10 2.28
CA GLY A 161 4.63 14.63 2.89
C GLY A 161 4.81 14.34 4.39
N LYS A 162 4.60 13.09 4.78
CA LYS A 162 4.77 12.58 6.16
C LYS A 162 6.25 12.39 6.56
N GLY A 163 7.21 12.46 5.64
CA GLY A 163 8.62 12.27 5.92
C GLY A 163 8.90 10.90 6.55
N LEU A 164 9.65 10.87 7.65
CA LEU A 164 10.02 9.61 8.32
C LEU A 164 8.87 8.92 9.04
N ASP A 165 7.72 9.59 9.23
CA ASP A 165 6.56 9.05 9.94
C ASP A 165 5.66 8.18 9.04
N GLN A 166 6.06 7.95 7.79
CA GLN A 166 5.30 7.13 6.83
C GLN A 166 5.72 5.65 6.78
N PHE A 167 6.89 5.34 7.33
CA PHE A 167 7.42 3.98 7.36
C PHE A 167 6.77 3.18 8.49
N GLU A 168 6.64 1.88 8.31
CA GLU A 168 6.13 0.98 9.36
C GLU A 168 7.21 0.74 10.41
N PHE A 169 6.88 0.87 11.69
CA PHE A 169 7.79 0.63 12.81
C PHE A 169 7.23 -0.40 13.81
N ALA A 170 6.07 -1.01 13.51
CA ALA A 170 5.62 -2.20 14.21
C ALA A 170 6.66 -3.33 14.08
N THR A 171 6.78 -4.15 15.13
CA THR A 171 7.76 -5.25 15.21
C THR A 171 7.10 -6.64 15.35
N ASP A 172 5.77 -6.68 15.51
CA ASP A 172 4.98 -7.91 15.67
C ASP A 172 4.28 -8.32 14.37
N ARG A 173 3.53 -7.41 13.75
CA ARG A 173 2.75 -7.65 12.53
C ARG A 173 2.38 -6.35 11.82
N MET A 174 2.18 -6.44 10.51
CA MET A 174 1.50 -5.42 9.72
C MET A 174 0.39 -6.02 8.84
N ARG A 175 -0.43 -5.15 8.27
CA ARG A 175 -1.42 -5.46 7.22
C ARG A 175 -0.99 -4.74 5.93
N GLY A 176 -1.24 -5.34 4.76
CA GLY A 176 -0.87 -4.67 3.52
C GLY A 176 -0.93 -5.55 2.28
N VAL A 177 -0.78 -4.89 1.13
CA VAL A 177 -0.66 -5.53 -0.17
C VAL A 177 0.74 -6.13 -0.31
N ARG A 178 0.82 -7.29 -0.97
CA ARG A 178 2.03 -8.06 -1.21
C ARG A 178 2.12 -8.45 -2.68
N PHE A 179 3.32 -8.34 -3.27
CA PHE A 179 3.65 -8.90 -4.57
C PHE A 179 4.41 -10.22 -4.37
N ASN A 180 3.99 -11.26 -5.06
CA ASN A 180 4.46 -12.64 -4.90
C ASN A 180 4.97 -13.17 -6.24
N ASN A 181 5.96 -14.07 -6.19
CA ASN A 181 6.32 -14.87 -7.35
C ASN A 181 5.16 -15.79 -7.74
N TRP A 182 4.98 -15.99 -9.04
CA TRP A 182 4.11 -17.02 -9.56
C TRP A 182 4.74 -18.42 -9.40
N GLU A 183 3.95 -19.42 -9.00
CA GLU A 183 4.42 -20.80 -8.83
C GLU A 183 4.77 -21.42 -10.20
N ASN A 184 6.02 -21.86 -10.37
CA ASN A 184 6.61 -22.21 -11.68
C ASN A 184 6.61 -21.03 -12.69
N GLY A 185 6.71 -19.80 -12.20
CA GLY A 185 6.91 -18.60 -13.03
C GLY A 185 8.26 -18.57 -13.75
N THR A 186 8.33 -17.80 -14.82
CA THR A 186 9.57 -17.39 -15.48
C THR A 186 10.29 -16.30 -14.68
N LEU A 187 11.58 -16.09 -14.95
CA LEU A 187 12.36 -15.03 -14.28
C LEU A 187 11.70 -13.64 -14.40
N GLN A 188 11.08 -13.37 -15.56
CA GLN A 188 10.38 -12.11 -15.84
C GLN A 188 9.14 -11.89 -14.96
N GLU A 189 8.42 -12.96 -14.61
CA GLU A 189 7.26 -12.93 -13.71
C GLU A 189 7.68 -12.77 -12.23
N SER A 190 8.96 -13.03 -11.91
CA SER A 190 9.57 -12.79 -10.59
C SER A 190 10.28 -11.43 -10.47
N LEU A 191 10.26 -10.60 -11.52
CA LEU A 191 10.75 -9.21 -11.45
C LEU A 191 9.67 -8.29 -10.91
N PHE A 192 10.06 -7.28 -10.14
CA PHE A 192 9.14 -6.22 -9.72
C PHE A 192 9.65 -4.82 -10.09
N ASN A 193 8.88 -4.10 -10.93
CA ASN A 193 9.12 -2.70 -11.24
C ASN A 193 8.29 -1.78 -10.31
N PRO A 194 8.87 -1.11 -9.29
CA PRO A 194 8.12 -0.27 -8.36
C PRO A 194 7.40 0.89 -9.06
N TYR A 195 8.00 1.51 -10.08
CA TYR A 195 7.40 2.66 -10.75
C TYR A 195 6.09 2.32 -11.46
N ARG A 196 5.96 1.10 -12.00
CA ARG A 196 4.70 0.56 -12.54
C ARG A 196 3.59 0.54 -11.48
N HIS A 197 3.86 -0.02 -10.29
CA HIS A 197 2.92 -0.04 -9.16
C HIS A 197 2.51 1.38 -8.74
N PHE A 198 3.44 2.32 -8.70
CA PHE A 198 3.16 3.74 -8.40
C PHE A 198 2.67 4.55 -9.63
N GLY A 199 2.09 3.88 -10.64
CA GLY A 199 1.34 4.50 -11.73
C GLY A 199 2.16 5.01 -12.92
N ARG A 200 3.39 4.51 -13.08
CA ARG A 200 4.34 4.82 -14.15
C ARG A 200 4.85 3.55 -14.85
N PRO A 201 3.99 2.85 -15.62
CA PRO A 201 4.37 1.65 -16.37
C PRO A 201 5.40 1.93 -17.47
N ASP A 202 5.56 3.20 -17.86
CA ASP A 202 6.53 3.77 -18.80
C ASP A 202 7.95 3.90 -18.22
N MET A 203 8.10 3.85 -16.89
CA MET A 203 9.39 4.00 -16.20
C MET A 203 9.90 2.66 -15.68
N TRP A 204 11.22 2.57 -15.47
CA TRP A 204 11.88 1.47 -14.77
C TRP A 204 12.99 2.03 -13.87
N PRO A 205 13.31 1.40 -12.73
CA PRO A 205 14.49 1.80 -11.95
C PRO A 205 15.76 1.50 -12.76
N ARG A 206 16.81 2.32 -12.56
CA ARG A 206 18.17 2.08 -13.11
C ARG A 206 18.55 0.61 -12.89
N GLY A 207 19.25 -0.05 -13.81
CA GLY A 207 19.70 -1.45 -13.60
C GLY A 207 18.61 -2.51 -13.44
N PHE A 208 17.36 -2.22 -13.82
CA PHE A 208 16.38 -3.26 -14.14
C PHE A 208 16.82 -3.99 -15.43
N PRO A 209 16.70 -5.33 -15.55
CA PRO A 209 17.14 -6.06 -16.74
C PRO A 209 16.47 -5.56 -18.03
N LEU A 210 17.24 -4.97 -18.95
CA LEU A 210 16.73 -4.24 -20.11
C LEU A 210 15.97 -5.14 -21.09
N GLU A 211 16.40 -6.41 -21.21
CA GLU A 211 15.80 -7.46 -22.02
C GLU A 211 14.35 -7.79 -21.61
N HIS A 212 13.97 -7.49 -20.37
CA HIS A 212 12.66 -7.75 -19.82
C HIS A 212 11.70 -6.54 -19.87
N ILE A 213 12.20 -5.29 -19.94
CA ILE A 213 11.38 -4.06 -19.83
C ILE A 213 10.13 -4.08 -20.73
N LYS A 214 10.28 -4.38 -22.02
CA LYS A 214 9.18 -4.30 -23.01
C LYS A 214 8.06 -5.32 -22.81
N LYS A 215 8.34 -6.42 -22.09
CA LYS A 215 7.39 -7.51 -21.85
C LYS A 215 6.96 -7.61 -20.39
N HIS A 216 7.66 -6.93 -19.49
CA HIS A 216 7.39 -6.99 -18.06
C HIS A 216 6.02 -6.36 -17.76
N ASP A 217 5.22 -7.09 -16.98
CA ASP A 217 3.98 -6.58 -16.44
C ASP A 217 3.70 -7.15 -15.05
N HIS A 218 2.79 -6.50 -14.32
CA HIS A 218 2.36 -6.88 -12.99
C HIS A 218 1.00 -7.58 -13.07
N HIS A 219 0.99 -8.89 -13.36
CA HIS A 219 -0.24 -9.64 -13.61
C HIS A 219 -1.17 -9.76 -12.39
N ASP A 220 -2.49 -9.90 -12.66
CA ASP A 220 -3.59 -10.14 -11.69
C ASP A 220 -3.29 -11.25 -10.66
N GLY A 221 -2.39 -12.17 -11.02
CA GLY A 221 -1.99 -13.34 -10.23
C GLY A 221 -0.87 -13.11 -9.21
N CYS A 222 -0.11 -12.02 -9.29
CA CYS A 222 1.05 -11.79 -8.43
C CYS A 222 0.68 -11.11 -7.11
N TYR A 223 -0.47 -10.44 -7.02
CA TYR A 223 -0.85 -9.66 -5.85
C TYR A 223 -1.67 -10.45 -4.82
N SER A 224 -1.34 -10.26 -3.55
CA SER A 224 -2.17 -10.70 -2.42
C SER A 224 -2.34 -9.59 -1.39
N LEU A 225 -3.41 -9.68 -0.60
CA LEU A 225 -3.65 -8.82 0.55
C LEU A 225 -3.64 -9.69 1.80
N CYS A 226 -2.77 -9.39 2.75
CA CYS A 226 -2.63 -10.14 4.00
C CYS A 226 -2.90 -9.26 5.22
N ARG A 227 -3.70 -9.77 6.15
CA ARG A 227 -4.08 -9.06 7.39
C ARG A 227 -2.99 -9.06 8.46
N VAL A 228 -2.23 -10.14 8.52
CA VAL A 228 -1.14 -10.39 9.45
C VAL A 228 0.05 -10.90 8.65
N GLN A 229 1.08 -10.08 8.52
CA GLN A 229 2.38 -10.49 7.98
C GLN A 229 3.52 -9.81 8.73
N ARG A 230 4.73 -10.38 8.67
CA ARG A 230 5.91 -9.72 9.25
C ARG A 230 6.12 -8.35 8.59
N PRO A 231 6.46 -7.32 9.38
CA PRO A 231 6.97 -6.06 8.86
C PRO A 231 8.20 -6.32 7.96
N PRO A 232 8.35 -5.59 6.84
CA PRO A 232 9.52 -5.66 5.99
C PRO A 232 10.72 -5.01 6.71
N VAL A 233 11.86 -5.69 6.70
CA VAL A 233 13.09 -5.21 7.33
C VAL A 233 13.81 -4.16 6.50
N VAL A 234 13.33 -3.86 5.29
CA VAL A 234 13.81 -2.76 4.43
C VAL A 234 12.58 -2.05 3.87
N GLN A 235 12.57 -0.71 3.88
CA GLN A 235 11.42 0.05 3.39
C GLN A 235 11.89 1.23 2.56
N GLN A 236 11.66 1.15 1.25
CA GLN A 236 12.11 2.16 0.33
C GLN A 236 11.01 3.18 0.01
N GLY A 237 11.35 4.46 0.17
CA GLY A 237 10.54 5.58 -0.29
C GLY A 237 10.67 5.82 -1.79
N ILE A 238 9.55 6.00 -2.48
CA ILE A 238 9.62 6.55 -3.83
C ILE A 238 10.12 8.00 -3.79
N VAL A 239 11.08 8.32 -4.65
CA VAL A 239 11.64 9.67 -4.80
C VAL A 239 10.97 10.34 -6.00
N GLN A 240 10.37 11.52 -5.83
CA GLN A 240 9.81 12.28 -6.95
C GLN A 240 10.76 13.38 -7.45
N LYS A 241 10.34 14.03 -8.54
CA LYS A 241 11.09 14.96 -9.39
C LYS A 241 12.19 14.27 -10.19
N ASP A 242 13.27 13.82 -9.54
CA ASP A 242 14.42 13.21 -10.20
C ASP A 242 14.70 11.80 -9.67
N PRO A 243 13.82 10.82 -9.94
CA PRO A 243 13.91 9.44 -9.43
C PRO A 243 15.15 8.69 -9.93
N ASP A 244 15.44 7.56 -9.30
CA ASP A 244 16.57 6.70 -9.64
C ASP A 244 16.34 5.81 -10.87
N VAL A 245 16.19 6.47 -12.02
CA VAL A 245 16.19 5.91 -13.38
C VAL A 245 17.60 5.96 -14.00
N ASP A 246 17.85 5.09 -14.98
CA ASP A 246 19.15 4.99 -15.67
C ASP A 246 19.43 6.11 -16.66
N ALA A 247 20.67 6.13 -17.15
CA ALA A 247 21.11 7.06 -18.18
C ALA A 247 20.31 6.92 -19.49
N ILE A 248 19.86 5.72 -19.87
CA ILE A 248 19.02 5.51 -21.07
C ILE A 248 17.70 6.29 -20.94
N TYR A 249 16.97 6.11 -19.83
CA TYR A 249 15.74 6.85 -19.58
C TYR A 249 16.01 8.37 -19.52
N ARG A 250 17.11 8.80 -18.87
CA ARG A 250 17.50 10.22 -18.80
C ARG A 250 17.76 10.81 -20.19
N LEU A 251 18.49 10.11 -21.06
CA LEU A 251 18.78 10.54 -22.43
C LEU A 251 17.52 10.68 -23.30
N LEU A 252 16.47 9.90 -23.01
CA LEU A 252 15.20 9.94 -23.74
C LEU A 252 14.19 10.96 -23.20
N HIS A 253 14.21 11.25 -21.89
CA HIS A 253 13.12 11.96 -21.21
C HIS A 253 13.53 13.21 -20.41
N ALA A 254 14.80 13.38 -20.05
CA ALA A 254 15.26 14.55 -19.30
C ALA A 254 15.42 15.79 -20.19
N GLN A 255 15.01 16.95 -19.68
CA GLN A 255 15.27 18.23 -20.34
C GLN A 255 16.72 18.68 -20.07
N PRO A 256 17.45 19.22 -21.08
CA PRO A 256 18.88 19.55 -20.92
C PRO A 256 19.21 20.52 -19.77
N GLU A 257 18.31 21.46 -19.47
CA GLU A 257 18.53 22.49 -18.43
C GLU A 257 17.89 22.15 -17.08
N SER A 258 16.71 21.53 -17.08
CA SER A 258 15.92 21.29 -15.85
C SER A 258 15.95 19.84 -15.35
N GLY A 259 16.55 18.92 -16.11
CA GLY A 259 16.57 17.49 -15.82
C GLY A 259 15.20 16.84 -15.92
N LEU A 260 14.96 15.86 -15.05
CA LEU A 260 13.67 15.20 -14.89
C LEU A 260 12.73 16.01 -13.98
N ASP A 261 11.43 15.90 -14.23
CA ASP A 261 10.37 16.43 -13.36
C ASP A 261 9.23 15.40 -13.25
N GLU A 262 9.58 14.21 -12.78
CA GLU A 262 8.67 13.07 -12.67
C GLU A 262 7.84 13.12 -11.38
N SER A 263 6.63 12.58 -11.42
CA SER A 263 5.93 12.20 -10.19
C SER A 263 5.06 10.97 -10.42
N PHE A 264 4.42 10.51 -9.36
CA PHE A 264 3.77 9.20 -9.27
C PHE A 264 2.27 9.34 -8.96
N ASN A 265 1.52 8.24 -8.95
CA ASN A 265 0.12 8.23 -8.50
C ASN A 265 0.07 8.45 -6.97
N GLU A 266 -0.80 9.33 -6.50
CA GLU A 266 -0.87 9.73 -5.09
C GLU A 266 -1.72 8.80 -4.21
N PHE A 267 -2.50 7.91 -4.80
CA PHE A 267 -3.40 6.97 -4.10
C PHE A 267 -2.76 5.59 -3.88
N ALA A 268 -1.76 5.25 -4.70
CA ALA A 268 -1.06 3.96 -4.67
C ALA A 268 -0.55 3.62 -3.24
N PRO A 269 -0.87 2.42 -2.70
CA PRO A 269 -0.50 2.03 -1.36
C PRO A 269 0.95 1.52 -1.27
N PRO A 270 1.50 1.37 -0.05
CA PRO A 270 2.67 0.54 0.18
C PRO A 270 2.49 -0.88 -0.37
N ILE A 271 3.59 -1.47 -0.83
CA ILE A 271 3.63 -2.81 -1.41
C ILE A 271 4.81 -3.59 -0.82
N ILE A 272 4.52 -4.72 -0.18
CA ILE A 272 5.52 -5.64 0.36
C ILE A 272 5.91 -6.61 -0.73
N LEU A 273 7.19 -6.93 -0.85
CA LEU A 273 7.69 -7.88 -1.80
C LEU A 273 7.98 -9.19 -1.06
N ALA A 274 7.36 -10.28 -1.52
CA ALA A 274 7.83 -11.62 -1.20
C ALA A 274 9.25 -11.83 -1.77
N PRO A 275 9.85 -13.04 -1.66
CA PRO A 275 11.15 -13.34 -2.26
C PRO A 275 11.20 -13.20 -3.80
N VAL A 276 11.24 -11.97 -4.31
CA VAL A 276 11.18 -11.56 -5.72
C VAL A 276 12.41 -10.70 -6.04
N ALA A 277 12.83 -10.62 -7.30
CA ALA A 277 14.00 -9.83 -7.67
C ALA A 277 13.61 -8.39 -8.04
N PHE A 278 14.19 -7.41 -7.37
CA PHE A 278 14.03 -5.98 -7.66
C PHE A 278 15.31 -5.19 -7.26
N ARG A 279 15.28 -3.85 -7.20
CA ARG A 279 16.45 -3.01 -6.89
C ARG A 279 16.08 -1.65 -6.27
N VAL A 280 17.01 -1.09 -5.47
CA VAL A 280 17.71 0.25 -5.47
C VAL A 280 18.83 0.09 -4.40
N THR A 281 19.94 0.82 -4.25
CA THR A 281 20.50 1.99 -4.97
C THR A 281 21.77 1.61 -5.71
N ASP A 282 22.70 0.94 -5.05
CA ASP A 282 24.00 0.52 -5.59
C ASP A 282 23.93 -0.89 -6.23
N ILE A 283 22.79 -1.15 -6.85
CA ILE A 283 22.57 -2.11 -7.94
C ILE A 283 22.95 -3.54 -7.54
N TRP A 284 24.19 -3.95 -7.78
CA TRP A 284 24.68 -5.28 -7.44
C TRP A 284 24.58 -5.58 -5.94
N ARG A 285 24.78 -4.58 -5.07
CA ARG A 285 24.66 -4.80 -3.61
C ARG A 285 23.19 -4.95 -3.19
N SER A 286 22.26 -4.29 -3.87
CA SER A 286 20.82 -4.50 -3.64
C SER A 286 20.35 -5.92 -4.01
N TYR A 287 20.88 -6.47 -5.11
CA TYR A 287 20.64 -7.85 -5.54
C TYR A 287 21.28 -8.85 -4.56
N PHE A 288 22.55 -8.64 -4.21
CA PHE A 288 23.27 -9.40 -3.17
C PHE A 288 22.50 -9.43 -1.84
N THR A 289 21.99 -8.27 -1.40
CA THR A 289 21.24 -8.13 -0.15
C THR A 289 19.91 -8.87 -0.20
N GLN A 290 19.15 -8.78 -1.31
CA GLN A 290 17.91 -9.53 -1.48
C GLN A 290 18.11 -11.05 -1.42
N ALA A 291 19.16 -11.57 -2.06
CA ALA A 291 19.49 -13.00 -2.01
C ALA A 291 19.62 -13.51 -0.56
N LEU A 292 20.25 -12.72 0.31
CA LEU A 292 20.41 -13.04 1.72
C LEU A 292 19.11 -12.82 2.52
N LEU A 293 18.31 -11.78 2.20
CA LEU A 293 17.03 -11.50 2.88
C LEU A 293 16.05 -12.66 2.69
N HIS A 294 16.01 -13.20 1.48
CA HIS A 294 15.18 -14.34 1.14
C HIS A 294 15.58 -15.60 1.94
N ILE A 295 16.86 -15.80 2.21
CA ILE A 295 17.34 -16.91 3.07
C ILE A 295 16.95 -16.67 4.54
N ALA A 296 16.97 -15.43 5.03
CA ALA A 296 16.50 -15.07 6.36
C ALA A 296 14.96 -15.17 6.52
N GLY A 297 14.22 -15.29 5.41
CA GLY A 297 12.76 -15.28 5.40
C GLY A 297 12.17 -13.87 5.61
N GLU A 298 12.96 -12.84 5.30
CA GLU A 298 12.60 -11.43 5.45
C GLU A 298 12.26 -10.77 4.12
N THR A 299 11.65 -9.59 4.18
CA THR A 299 11.04 -8.92 3.02
C THR A 299 11.41 -7.45 2.94
N VAL A 300 11.25 -6.88 1.74
CA VAL A 300 11.36 -5.44 1.48
C VAL A 300 9.98 -4.89 1.14
N SER A 301 9.71 -3.62 1.41
CA SER A 301 8.58 -2.92 0.81
C SER A 301 8.99 -1.65 0.10
N PHE A 302 8.09 -1.20 -0.78
CA PHE A 302 8.06 0.19 -1.21
C PHE A 302 6.93 0.93 -0.54
N VAL A 303 7.21 2.16 -0.10
CA VAL A 303 6.22 3.10 0.41
C VAL A 303 6.05 4.27 -0.59
N PRO A 304 4.88 4.95 -0.57
CA PRO A 304 4.60 6.12 -1.39
C PRO A 304 5.65 7.23 -1.28
N VAL A 305 5.55 8.24 -2.17
CA VAL A 305 6.55 9.31 -2.34
C VAL A 305 7.05 9.90 -1.01
N ASN A 306 8.29 9.54 -0.63
CA ASN A 306 8.94 9.95 0.62
C ASN A 306 9.74 11.23 0.49
N ALA A 307 10.34 11.47 -0.68
CA ALA A 307 11.32 12.52 -0.86
C ALA A 307 11.22 13.21 -2.23
N ILE A 308 11.79 14.40 -2.31
CA ILE A 308 12.06 15.13 -3.56
C ILE A 308 13.57 15.22 -3.70
N GLN A 309 14.13 14.63 -4.76
CA GLN A 309 15.54 14.83 -5.08
C GLN A 309 15.71 16.02 -6.04
N LYS A 310 16.82 16.75 -5.90
CA LYS A 310 17.22 17.83 -6.81
C LYS A 310 18.68 17.62 -7.21
N ARG A 311 18.91 16.77 -8.20
CA ARG A 311 20.27 16.47 -8.66
C ARG A 311 20.95 17.71 -9.26
N ASN A 312 22.27 17.72 -9.16
CA ASN A 312 23.13 18.65 -9.88
C ASN A 312 23.17 18.29 -11.38
N ALA A 313 23.46 19.26 -12.26
CA ALA A 313 23.65 18.98 -13.69
C ALA A 313 24.89 18.10 -13.95
N HIS A 314 24.75 17.10 -14.82
CA HIS A 314 25.78 16.13 -15.18
C HIS A 314 25.58 15.63 -16.63
N SER A 315 26.56 14.90 -17.18
CA SER A 315 26.51 14.42 -18.56
C SER A 315 25.86 13.03 -18.62
N TYR A 316 24.61 12.94 -19.03
CA TYR A 316 23.91 11.65 -19.15
C TYR A 316 24.58 10.67 -20.13
N LEU A 317 25.37 11.15 -21.10
CA LEU A 317 26.20 10.28 -21.95
C LEU A 317 27.37 9.66 -21.18
N LYS A 318 27.98 10.42 -20.24
CA LYS A 318 29.05 9.87 -19.39
C LYS A 318 28.46 8.86 -18.41
N ASP A 319 27.30 9.16 -17.82
CA ASP A 319 26.60 8.22 -16.94
C ASP A 319 26.22 6.93 -17.69
N PHE A 320 25.86 7.01 -18.97
CA PHE A 320 25.63 5.83 -19.82
C PHE A 320 26.91 5.00 -20.01
N ASP A 321 28.04 5.63 -20.31
CA ASP A 321 29.33 4.96 -20.42
C ASP A 321 29.77 4.31 -19.09
N ASP A 322 29.52 4.98 -17.96
CA ASP A 322 29.77 4.49 -16.60
C ASP A 322 28.77 3.37 -16.17
N GLU A 323 27.62 3.21 -16.86
CA GLU A 323 26.56 2.24 -16.56
C GLU A 323 26.54 0.98 -17.45
N ILE A 324 27.42 0.84 -18.45
CA ILE A 324 27.43 -0.33 -19.36
C ILE A 324 27.43 -1.66 -18.60
N ASP A 325 28.31 -1.80 -17.60
CA ASP A 325 28.47 -3.00 -16.77
C ASP A 325 27.18 -3.37 -16.00
N VAL A 326 26.31 -2.39 -15.75
CA VAL A 326 25.01 -2.58 -15.09
C VAL A 326 24.00 -3.19 -16.06
N TYR A 327 23.93 -2.66 -17.28
CA TYR A 327 23.00 -3.13 -18.30
C TYR A 327 23.31 -4.57 -18.73
N ASP A 328 24.60 -4.89 -18.91
CA ASP A 328 25.03 -6.20 -19.37
C ASP A 328 24.86 -7.31 -18.30
N LYS A 329 25.11 -7.00 -17.02
CA LYS A 329 25.15 -8.01 -15.94
C LYS A 329 23.86 -8.18 -15.14
N ALA A 330 22.90 -7.25 -15.20
CA ALA A 330 21.71 -7.30 -14.34
C ALA A 330 20.89 -8.59 -14.51
N GLY A 331 20.65 -9.03 -15.75
CA GLY A 331 19.95 -10.29 -16.04
C GLY A 331 20.67 -11.52 -15.50
N GLU A 332 21.99 -11.59 -15.69
CA GLU A 332 22.84 -12.69 -15.22
C GLU A 332 22.86 -12.79 -13.69
N ILE A 333 22.97 -11.66 -12.99
CA ILE A 333 22.94 -11.58 -11.52
C ILE A 333 21.58 -12.09 -10.99
N VAL A 334 20.48 -11.67 -11.58
CA VAL A 334 19.13 -12.11 -11.19
C VAL A 334 18.94 -13.61 -11.46
N GLN A 335 19.42 -14.11 -12.60
CA GLN A 335 19.41 -15.53 -12.92
C GLN A 335 20.25 -16.35 -11.93
N PHE A 336 21.45 -15.87 -11.56
CA PHE A 336 22.33 -16.51 -10.59
C PHE A 336 21.68 -16.58 -9.20
N ILE A 337 21.17 -15.45 -8.68
CA ILE A 337 20.55 -15.39 -7.35
C ILE A 337 19.34 -16.33 -7.24
N ASN A 338 18.51 -16.38 -8.29
CA ASN A 338 17.34 -17.25 -8.32
C ASN A 338 17.69 -18.75 -8.29
N GLN A 339 18.93 -19.11 -8.61
CA GLN A 339 19.43 -20.49 -8.58
C GLN A 339 20.32 -20.78 -7.35
N TRP A 340 20.97 -19.77 -6.79
CA TRP A 340 21.91 -19.91 -5.68
C TRP A 340 21.21 -20.34 -4.38
N LYS A 341 21.91 -21.15 -3.59
CA LYS A 341 21.49 -21.59 -2.26
C LYS A 341 22.69 -21.61 -1.33
N CYS A 342 22.60 -20.90 -0.20
CA CYS A 342 23.66 -20.88 0.80
C CYS A 342 23.87 -22.26 1.44
N ILE A 343 25.12 -22.75 1.38
CA ILE A 343 25.58 -23.97 2.03
C ILE A 343 25.99 -23.70 3.49
N GLY A 344 26.49 -22.49 3.79
CA GLY A 344 26.83 -22.06 5.15
C GLY A 344 25.69 -22.24 6.18
N GLU A 345 26.03 -22.68 7.39
CA GLU A 345 25.06 -22.94 8.48
C GLU A 345 24.40 -21.68 9.03
N THR A 346 25.11 -20.56 9.00
CA THR A 346 24.76 -19.29 9.63
C THR A 346 24.83 -18.15 8.62
N MET A 347 24.07 -17.07 8.83
CA MET A 347 23.92 -16.02 7.82
C MET A 347 25.19 -15.21 7.55
N ASP A 348 26.11 -15.10 8.52
CA ASP A 348 27.46 -14.56 8.31
C ASP A 348 28.27 -15.42 7.32
N LYS A 349 28.24 -16.76 7.46
CA LYS A 349 28.84 -17.69 6.51
C LYS A 349 28.18 -17.57 5.13
N CYS A 350 26.85 -17.46 5.06
CA CYS A 350 26.12 -17.23 3.80
C CYS A 350 26.55 -15.93 3.10
N THR A 351 26.79 -14.87 3.87
CA THR A 351 27.18 -13.55 3.36
C THR A 351 28.58 -13.61 2.73
N ILE A 352 29.52 -14.30 3.39
CA ILE A 352 30.88 -14.53 2.87
C ILE A 352 30.82 -15.43 1.61
N GLU A 353 30.12 -16.56 1.68
CA GLU A 353 29.98 -17.50 0.56
C GLU A 353 29.43 -16.80 -0.69
N LEU A 354 28.36 -16.01 -0.54
CA LEU A 354 27.78 -15.26 -1.66
C LEU A 354 28.76 -14.27 -2.28
N ALA A 355 29.58 -13.62 -1.44
CA ALA A 355 30.51 -12.59 -1.89
C ALA A 355 31.70 -13.18 -2.68
N GLU A 356 32.19 -14.33 -2.22
CA GLU A 356 33.18 -15.13 -2.95
C GLU A 356 32.58 -15.62 -4.29
N ARG A 357 31.33 -16.14 -4.31
CA ARG A 357 30.66 -16.53 -5.55
C ARG A 357 30.46 -15.39 -6.54
N PHE A 358 30.07 -14.20 -6.09
CA PHE A 358 29.95 -13.02 -6.95
C PHE A 358 31.29 -12.65 -7.61
N ALA A 359 32.41 -12.83 -6.90
CA ALA A 359 33.74 -12.62 -7.46
C ALA A 359 34.18 -13.76 -8.40
N GLU A 360 33.80 -15.01 -8.13
CA GLU A 360 34.01 -16.15 -9.04
C GLU A 360 33.24 -16.01 -10.37
N GLN A 361 32.01 -15.49 -10.33
CA GLN A 361 31.19 -15.23 -11.53
C GLN A 361 31.63 -13.96 -12.29
N GLY A 362 32.57 -13.18 -11.77
CA GLY A 362 33.01 -11.93 -12.40
C GLY A 362 32.00 -10.77 -12.32
N PHE A 363 31.01 -10.87 -11.44
CA PHE A 363 30.10 -9.75 -11.15
C PHE A 363 30.87 -8.60 -10.51
N TRP A 364 31.75 -8.88 -9.54
CA TRP A 364 32.66 -7.91 -8.93
C TRP A 364 34.08 -8.45 -8.70
N GLY A 365 34.98 -7.65 -8.13
CA GLY A 365 36.37 -8.03 -7.89
C GLY A 365 36.56 -8.88 -6.62
N GLN A 366 37.74 -9.50 -6.51
CA GLN A 366 38.16 -10.19 -5.27
C GLN A 366 38.36 -9.20 -4.11
N GLU A 367 38.72 -7.94 -4.39
CA GLU A 367 38.83 -6.90 -3.36
C GLU A 367 37.47 -6.55 -2.74
N ASP A 368 36.39 -6.55 -3.54
CA ASP A 368 35.01 -6.36 -3.06
C ASP A 368 34.58 -7.51 -2.12
N ALA A 369 34.89 -8.76 -2.49
CA ALA A 369 34.64 -9.92 -1.64
C ALA A 369 35.40 -9.85 -0.30
N GLN A 370 36.68 -9.42 -0.32
CA GLN A 370 37.47 -9.20 0.90
C GLN A 370 36.89 -8.06 1.76
N LEU A 371 36.32 -7.01 1.16
CA LEU A 371 35.63 -5.95 1.89
C LEU A 371 34.39 -6.49 2.63
N VAL A 372 33.60 -7.35 2.00
CA VAL A 372 32.44 -8.02 2.63
C VAL A 372 32.89 -8.95 3.78
N ILE A 373 33.99 -9.70 3.61
CA ILE A 373 34.54 -10.53 4.70
C ILE A 373 34.93 -9.67 5.91
N HIS A 374 35.63 -8.56 5.69
CA HIS A 374 36.00 -7.65 6.77
C HIS A 374 34.79 -6.94 7.39
N TRP A 375 33.75 -6.64 6.61
CA TRP A 375 32.48 -6.13 7.11
C TRP A 375 31.81 -7.11 8.09
N VAL A 376 31.72 -8.39 7.71
CA VAL A 376 31.20 -9.45 8.59
C VAL A 376 32.02 -9.58 9.87
N MET A 377 33.35 -9.52 9.78
CA MET A 377 34.24 -9.54 10.95
C MET A 377 34.02 -8.33 11.87
N ASP A 378 33.84 -7.12 11.32
CA ASP A 378 33.57 -5.91 12.10
C ASP A 378 32.22 -5.97 12.82
N LEU A 379 31.18 -6.54 12.19
CA LEU A 379 29.90 -6.82 12.83
C LEU A 379 30.04 -7.83 13.98
N GLN A 380 30.73 -8.95 13.76
CA GLN A 380 31.01 -9.94 14.82
C GLN A 380 31.78 -9.28 15.99
N LYS A 381 32.75 -8.40 15.70
CA LYS A 381 33.57 -7.67 16.68
C LYS A 381 32.77 -6.76 17.61
N ILE A 382 31.66 -6.19 17.13
CA ILE A 382 30.76 -5.33 17.94
C ILE A 382 29.61 -6.11 18.60
N GLY A 383 29.63 -7.45 18.55
CA GLY A 383 28.60 -8.29 19.16
C GLY A 383 27.28 -8.32 18.39
N TYR A 384 27.31 -8.01 17.09
CA TYR A 384 26.14 -8.08 16.22
C TYR A 384 25.62 -9.52 16.11
N THR A 385 24.32 -9.71 16.35
CA THR A 385 23.69 -11.04 16.29
C THR A 385 23.03 -11.27 14.94
N PHE A 386 23.60 -12.18 14.16
CA PHE A 386 23.08 -12.57 12.85
C PHE A 386 21.87 -13.53 13.01
N PRO A 387 20.67 -13.25 12.45
CA PRO A 387 19.54 -14.17 12.48
C PRO A 387 19.77 -15.54 11.85
N ALA A 388 18.90 -16.44 12.27
CA ALA A 388 18.76 -17.78 11.71
C ALA A 388 18.27 -17.75 10.26
N LYS A 389 18.76 -18.70 9.46
CA LYS A 389 18.20 -19.06 8.16
C LYS A 389 16.76 -19.57 8.34
N ARG A 390 15.87 -19.27 7.38
CA ARG A 390 14.47 -19.70 7.35
C ARG A 390 14.03 -20.31 6.02
N ALA A 391 14.96 -20.53 5.09
CA ALA A 391 14.69 -21.02 3.73
C ALA A 391 13.90 -22.34 3.63
N ASP A 392 13.84 -23.14 4.70
CA ASP A 392 13.12 -24.42 4.77
C ASP A 392 11.74 -24.33 5.46
N LEU A 393 11.29 -23.14 5.89
CA LEU A 393 9.95 -22.96 6.46
C LEU A 393 8.87 -22.85 5.36
N PRO A 394 7.63 -23.32 5.60
CA PRO A 394 6.52 -23.10 4.68
C PRO A 394 6.30 -21.61 4.41
N PRO A 395 5.74 -21.21 3.25
CA PRO A 395 5.45 -19.81 2.99
C PRO A 395 4.41 -19.30 3.99
N ASP A 396 4.83 -18.40 4.89
CA ASP A 396 3.98 -17.85 5.98
C ASP A 396 2.69 -17.14 5.48
N TYR A 397 2.55 -16.91 4.16
CA TYR A 397 1.57 -16.00 3.54
C TYR A 397 0.85 -16.59 2.32
N THR A 398 0.61 -17.91 2.29
CA THR A 398 -0.20 -18.53 1.24
C THR A 398 -1.64 -18.01 1.23
N ILE A 399 -2.27 -17.98 0.05
CA ILE A 399 -3.71 -17.68 -0.08
C ILE A 399 -4.51 -18.73 0.69
N GLY A 400 -5.37 -18.29 1.62
CA GLY A 400 -6.19 -19.20 2.42
C GLY A 400 -7.33 -19.81 1.62
N GLU A 401 -7.80 -20.98 2.08
CA GLU A 401 -8.89 -21.70 1.42
C GLU A 401 -10.20 -20.89 1.43
N ASP A 402 -10.96 -20.92 0.33
CA ASP A 402 -12.16 -20.10 0.15
C ASP A 402 -13.24 -20.37 1.23
N LYS A 403 -13.25 -21.56 1.82
CA LYS A 403 -14.14 -21.96 2.93
C LYS A 403 -13.77 -21.38 4.31
N ASP A 404 -12.59 -20.78 4.47
CA ASP A 404 -12.12 -20.17 5.72
C ASP A 404 -12.50 -18.69 5.80
N LEU A 405 -13.50 -18.37 6.62
CA LEU A 405 -13.94 -16.99 6.89
C LEU A 405 -12.86 -16.13 7.55
N THR A 406 -11.86 -16.75 8.18
CA THR A 406 -10.76 -16.09 8.87
C THR A 406 -9.46 -16.06 8.06
N ARG A 407 -9.53 -16.35 6.75
CA ARG A 407 -8.34 -16.44 5.88
C ARG A 407 -7.50 -15.17 5.90
N ASN A 408 -6.24 -15.33 6.30
CA ASN A 408 -5.28 -14.22 6.48
C ASN A 408 -4.97 -13.50 5.16
N CYS A 409 -4.59 -14.27 4.14
CA CYS A 409 -4.20 -13.77 2.83
C CYS A 409 -5.24 -14.15 1.75
N ARG A 410 -5.53 -13.20 0.86
CA ARG A 410 -6.50 -13.32 -0.24
C ARG A 410 -5.95 -12.70 -1.52
N ARG A 411 -6.50 -13.08 -2.67
CA ARG A 411 -6.15 -12.48 -3.97
C ARG A 411 -6.71 -11.08 -4.07
N VAL A 412 -5.92 -10.18 -4.62
CA VAL A 412 -6.32 -8.84 -5.02
C VAL A 412 -5.58 -8.51 -6.32
N HIS A 413 -5.97 -7.44 -6.98
CA HIS A 413 -5.08 -6.77 -7.93
C HIS A 413 -5.24 -5.26 -7.78
N LEU A 414 -4.17 -4.52 -8.06
CA LEU A 414 -4.16 -3.06 -8.02
C LEU A 414 -3.31 -2.51 -9.17
N THR A 415 -3.94 -1.76 -10.07
CA THR A 415 -3.28 -0.94 -11.09
C THR A 415 -3.62 0.52 -10.89
N PHE A 416 -2.57 1.34 -10.84
CA PHE A 416 -2.68 2.79 -10.79
C PHE A 416 -2.23 3.38 -12.12
N THR A 417 -2.80 4.51 -12.51
CA THR A 417 -2.35 5.31 -13.66
C THR A 417 -2.06 6.72 -13.19
N LYS A 418 -1.02 7.36 -13.71
CA LYS A 418 -0.82 8.79 -13.52
C LYS A 418 -1.62 9.61 -14.53
N ASP A 419 -2.90 9.78 -14.19
CA ASP A 419 -3.93 10.46 -14.98
C ASP A 419 -4.37 11.83 -14.43
N LEU A 420 -4.09 12.13 -13.15
CA LEU A 420 -4.28 13.44 -12.53
C LEU A 420 -3.07 14.38 -12.73
N PRO A 421 -3.32 15.70 -12.90
CA PRO A 421 -2.27 16.71 -12.94
C PRO A 421 -1.61 16.93 -11.57
N LYS A 422 -0.41 17.52 -11.55
CA LYS A 422 0.31 17.85 -10.30
C LYS A 422 -0.40 18.91 -9.44
N ASN A 423 -1.20 19.76 -10.07
CA ASN A 423 -2.00 20.78 -9.41
C ASN A 423 -3.48 20.51 -9.72
N THR A 424 -4.30 20.34 -8.70
CA THR A 424 -5.73 20.02 -8.82
C THR A 424 -6.57 21.14 -9.47
N THR A 425 -6.00 22.35 -9.65
CA THR A 425 -6.65 23.42 -10.43
C THR A 425 -6.39 23.34 -11.94
N GLN A 426 -5.70 22.30 -12.43
CA GLN A 426 -5.42 22.09 -13.86
C GLN A 426 -6.34 21.03 -14.47
N PRO A 427 -6.64 21.09 -15.79
CA PRO A 427 -7.54 20.12 -16.43
C PRO A 427 -6.98 18.69 -16.41
N ALA A 428 -7.78 17.72 -15.97
CA ALA A 428 -7.42 16.30 -15.96
C ALA A 428 -7.70 15.61 -17.32
N GLU A 429 -7.03 16.05 -18.38
CA GLU A 429 -7.29 15.61 -19.78
C GLU A 429 -7.22 14.08 -19.97
N LYS A 430 -6.28 13.39 -19.32
CA LYS A 430 -6.17 11.93 -19.40
C LYS A 430 -7.43 11.23 -18.85
N ARG A 431 -8.00 11.73 -17.74
CA ARG A 431 -9.27 11.23 -17.20
C ARG A 431 -10.44 11.55 -18.11
N ALA A 432 -10.48 12.75 -18.66
CA ALA A 432 -11.51 13.12 -19.64
C ALA A 432 -11.48 12.20 -20.88
N ALA A 433 -10.30 11.91 -21.42
CA ALA A 433 -10.13 10.95 -22.53
C ALA A 433 -10.61 9.55 -22.15
N ALA A 434 -10.26 9.06 -20.96
CA ALA A 434 -10.73 7.76 -20.46
C ALA A 434 -12.26 7.72 -20.29
N LYS A 435 -12.89 8.77 -19.75
CA LYS A 435 -14.35 8.91 -19.66
C LYS A 435 -15.01 8.86 -21.03
N ILE A 436 -14.51 9.63 -22.01
CA ILE A 436 -15.04 9.65 -23.38
C ILE A 436 -14.95 8.27 -24.02
N TYR A 437 -13.79 7.60 -23.91
CA TYR A 437 -13.61 6.25 -24.44
C TYR A 437 -14.53 5.23 -23.76
N ASN A 438 -14.65 5.27 -22.43
CA ASN A 438 -15.53 4.40 -21.69
C ASN A 438 -17.02 4.61 -22.03
N PHE A 439 -17.45 5.86 -22.23
CA PHE A 439 -18.83 6.14 -22.64
C PHE A 439 -19.08 5.88 -24.14
N GLY A 440 -18.03 5.87 -24.97
CA GLY A 440 -18.06 5.36 -26.34
C GLY A 440 -18.44 3.89 -26.40
N ASP A 441 -17.76 3.02 -25.64
CA ASP A 441 -18.13 1.59 -25.51
C ASP A 441 -19.61 1.41 -25.09
N LEU A 442 -20.10 2.26 -24.17
CA LEU A 442 -21.49 2.23 -23.71
C LEU A 442 -22.47 2.73 -24.78
N LYS A 443 -22.07 3.72 -25.59
CA LYS A 443 -22.87 4.19 -26.74
C LYS A 443 -23.06 3.06 -27.75
N ASP A 444 -21.98 2.38 -28.14
CA ASP A 444 -22.04 1.25 -29.09
C ASP A 444 -22.92 0.11 -28.56
N TRP A 445 -22.81 -0.18 -27.25
CA TRP A 445 -23.64 -1.16 -26.55
C TRP A 445 -25.14 -0.79 -26.51
N CYS A 446 -25.45 0.51 -26.43
CA CYS A 446 -26.81 1.05 -26.46
C CYS A 446 -27.40 1.12 -27.86
N ASP A 447 -26.62 1.58 -28.85
CA ASP A 447 -27.01 1.65 -30.26
C ASP A 447 -27.41 0.26 -30.79
N ALA A 448 -26.74 -0.80 -30.33
CA ALA A 448 -27.09 -2.20 -30.61
C ALA A 448 -28.48 -2.63 -30.07
N SER A 449 -29.18 -1.78 -29.32
CA SER A 449 -30.45 -2.10 -28.65
C SER A 449 -31.61 -1.14 -28.95
N ASN A 450 -31.67 -0.54 -30.15
CA ASN A 450 -32.76 0.37 -30.55
C ASN A 450 -32.98 1.56 -29.57
N SER A 451 -31.97 1.94 -28.78
CA SER A 451 -32.01 3.11 -27.90
C SER A 451 -32.21 4.38 -28.74
N SER A 452 -33.11 5.26 -28.28
CA SER A 452 -33.40 6.52 -28.95
C SER A 452 -32.48 7.65 -28.48
N ALA A 453 -32.02 7.60 -27.22
CA ALA A 453 -31.12 8.57 -26.64
C ALA A 453 -29.69 8.42 -27.18
N SER A 454 -29.16 7.20 -27.26
CA SER A 454 -27.75 6.95 -27.60
C SER A 454 -27.36 7.44 -29.00
N GLN A 455 -28.30 7.49 -29.93
CA GLN A 455 -28.13 8.06 -31.28
C GLN A 455 -27.77 9.57 -31.26
N HIS A 456 -28.06 10.26 -30.16
CA HIS A 456 -27.86 11.70 -29.97
C HIS A 456 -26.71 12.04 -29.00
N TRP A 457 -25.96 11.03 -28.53
CA TRP A 457 -24.79 11.24 -27.69
C TRP A 457 -23.56 11.60 -28.54
N TYR A 458 -23.15 12.86 -28.43
CA TYR A 458 -21.91 13.40 -29.00
C TYR A 458 -20.98 13.82 -27.87
N PHE A 459 -19.69 13.50 -27.99
CA PHE A 459 -18.70 13.77 -26.95
C PHE A 459 -17.83 14.99 -27.32
N PRO A 460 -17.53 15.87 -26.34
CA PRO A 460 -16.57 16.97 -26.51
C PRO A 460 -15.13 16.43 -26.63
N THR A 461 -14.16 17.31 -26.91
CA THR A 461 -12.74 16.91 -26.81
C THR A 461 -12.33 16.64 -25.36
N PRO A 462 -11.26 15.84 -25.11
CA PRO A 462 -10.74 15.63 -23.76
C PRO A 462 -10.37 16.93 -23.03
N GLU A 463 -9.81 17.91 -23.74
CA GLU A 463 -9.50 19.26 -23.23
C GLU A 463 -10.77 19.99 -22.75
N GLN A 464 -11.80 20.05 -23.61
CA GLN A 464 -13.08 20.69 -23.30
C GLN A 464 -13.76 20.04 -22.09
N LEU A 465 -13.83 18.71 -22.03
CA LEU A 465 -14.42 17.99 -20.91
C LEU A 465 -13.61 18.16 -19.62
N ALA A 466 -12.28 18.18 -19.70
CA ALA A 466 -11.43 18.38 -18.55
C ALA A 466 -11.57 19.79 -17.96
N ALA A 467 -11.65 20.82 -18.81
CA ALA A 467 -11.96 22.18 -18.39
C ALA A 467 -13.36 22.28 -17.76
N ALA A 468 -14.39 21.71 -18.40
CA ALA A 468 -15.75 21.68 -17.87
C ALA A 468 -15.85 20.98 -16.50
N THR A 469 -15.11 19.88 -16.33
CA THR A 469 -15.12 19.11 -15.08
C THR A 469 -14.57 19.93 -13.91
N LEU A 470 -13.58 20.82 -14.12
CA LEU A 470 -13.04 21.69 -13.06
C LEU A 470 -14.08 22.66 -12.48
N GLU A 471 -15.06 23.08 -13.29
CA GLU A 471 -16.14 23.97 -12.84
C GLU A 471 -17.16 23.22 -11.95
N ASN A 472 -17.23 21.88 -12.07
CA ASN A 472 -18.11 21.03 -11.28
C ASN A 472 -17.37 20.47 -10.04
N LYS A 473 -17.49 21.18 -8.91
CA LYS A 473 -16.89 20.79 -7.64
C LYS A 473 -17.19 19.33 -7.25
N THR A 474 -18.42 18.84 -7.41
CA THR A 474 -18.77 17.46 -7.00
C THR A 474 -17.96 16.42 -7.76
N LEU A 475 -17.74 16.62 -9.06
CA LEU A 475 -16.96 15.68 -9.87
C LEU A 475 -15.46 15.75 -9.59
N ILE A 476 -14.96 16.90 -9.13
CA ILE A 476 -13.58 17.04 -8.64
C ILE A 476 -13.41 16.42 -7.24
N ASP A 477 -14.37 16.62 -6.34
CA ASP A 477 -14.40 16.00 -5.02
C ASP A 477 -14.39 14.46 -5.12
N ASN A 478 -15.07 13.88 -6.13
CA ASN A 478 -15.03 12.44 -6.42
C ASN A 478 -13.64 11.92 -6.81
N TYR A 479 -12.75 12.73 -7.37
CA TYR A 479 -11.35 12.32 -7.62
C TYR A 479 -10.56 12.07 -6.32
N GLN A 480 -11.13 12.39 -5.15
CA GLN A 480 -10.58 12.05 -3.84
C GLN A 480 -11.33 10.91 -3.12
N THR A 481 -12.32 10.27 -3.74
CA THR A 481 -13.05 9.14 -3.13
C THR A 481 -12.82 7.83 -3.88
N VAL A 482 -12.81 6.71 -3.16
CA VAL A 482 -12.73 5.36 -3.75
C VAL A 482 -14.14 4.83 -3.95
N ALA A 483 -14.45 4.33 -5.15
CA ALA A 483 -15.68 3.58 -5.40
C ALA A 483 -15.43 2.08 -5.23
N ILE A 484 -16.25 1.41 -4.41
CA ILE A 484 -16.19 -0.02 -4.12
C ILE A 484 -17.51 -0.64 -4.59
N ILE A 485 -17.47 -1.41 -5.67
CA ILE A 485 -18.64 -2.16 -6.16
C ILE A 485 -18.63 -3.55 -5.53
N THR A 486 -19.60 -3.84 -4.68
CA THR A 486 -19.75 -5.15 -4.04
C THR A 486 -20.61 -6.07 -4.88
N ASN A 487 -20.21 -7.34 -5.04
CA ASN A 487 -21.06 -8.36 -5.63
C ASN A 487 -21.57 -9.37 -4.60
N ASN A 488 -22.83 -9.74 -4.77
CA ASN A 488 -23.57 -10.66 -3.89
C ASN A 488 -23.17 -12.14 -4.08
N TRP A 489 -22.57 -12.46 -5.23
CA TRP A 489 -22.26 -13.79 -5.74
C TRP A 489 -20.94 -13.78 -6.57
N GLN A 490 -20.63 -14.90 -7.23
CA GLN A 490 -19.58 -14.97 -8.24
C GLN A 490 -19.92 -14.10 -9.46
N TRP A 491 -18.93 -13.33 -9.92
CA TRP A 491 -19.13 -12.44 -11.08
C TRP A 491 -19.40 -13.25 -12.35
N SER A 492 -20.49 -12.92 -13.04
CA SER A 492 -20.95 -13.67 -14.21
C SER A 492 -21.30 -12.79 -15.43
N MET A 493 -21.67 -11.52 -15.23
CA MET A 493 -22.07 -10.60 -16.31
C MET A 493 -22.03 -9.13 -15.89
N GLY A 494 -22.11 -8.22 -16.87
CA GLY A 494 -22.35 -6.78 -16.65
C GLY A 494 -21.21 -5.96 -15.99
N MET A 495 -20.17 -6.60 -15.44
CA MET A 495 -19.05 -5.93 -14.77
C MET A 495 -18.32 -4.91 -15.67
N GLY A 496 -18.18 -5.21 -16.96
CA GLY A 496 -17.60 -4.26 -17.91
C GLY A 496 -18.47 -3.00 -18.10
N MET A 497 -19.80 -3.12 -18.12
CA MET A 497 -20.68 -1.95 -18.13
C MET A 497 -20.50 -1.08 -16.88
N LEU A 498 -20.53 -1.70 -15.69
CA LEU A 498 -20.29 -1.00 -14.43
C LEU A 498 -18.92 -0.31 -14.43
N GLN A 499 -17.87 -0.98 -14.94
CA GLN A 499 -16.55 -0.39 -15.10
C GLN A 499 -16.64 0.89 -15.93
N ARG A 500 -17.27 0.88 -17.11
CA ARG A 500 -17.36 2.08 -17.97
C ARG A 500 -18.17 3.21 -17.34
N MET A 501 -19.18 2.90 -16.53
CA MET A 501 -20.01 3.92 -15.86
C MET A 501 -19.24 4.69 -14.78
N TYR A 502 -18.34 4.04 -14.05
CA TYR A 502 -17.72 4.60 -12.85
C TYR A 502 -16.20 4.83 -12.95
N ASP A 503 -15.49 4.11 -13.81
CA ASP A 503 -14.06 4.30 -14.04
C ASP A 503 -13.73 5.74 -14.51
N ALA A 504 -12.51 6.20 -14.20
CA ALA A 504 -12.03 7.58 -14.35
C ALA A 504 -12.87 8.70 -13.68
N ASN A 505 -13.94 8.38 -12.94
CA ASN A 505 -14.74 9.36 -12.17
C ASN A 505 -14.35 9.44 -10.68
N PHE A 506 -13.69 8.41 -10.16
CA PHE A 506 -13.27 8.29 -8.76
C PHE A 506 -11.74 8.30 -8.63
N ALA A 507 -11.19 8.47 -7.42
CA ALA A 507 -9.74 8.29 -7.18
C ALA A 507 -9.27 6.95 -7.78
N MET A 508 -10.03 5.89 -7.48
CA MET A 508 -10.03 4.60 -8.18
C MET A 508 -11.38 3.89 -8.02
N LEU A 509 -11.65 2.94 -8.93
CA LEU A 509 -12.74 1.97 -8.83
C LEU A 509 -12.17 0.61 -8.39
N ILE A 510 -12.80 -0.06 -7.42
CA ILE A 510 -12.48 -1.42 -6.94
C ILE A 510 -13.74 -2.28 -7.03
N PHE A 511 -13.62 -3.48 -7.61
CA PHE A 511 -14.65 -4.51 -7.51
C PHE A 511 -14.36 -5.48 -6.37
N CYS A 512 -15.34 -5.82 -5.53
CA CYS A 512 -15.16 -6.67 -4.37
C CYS A 512 -16.22 -7.77 -4.30
N GLY A 513 -15.81 -9.03 -4.17
CA GLY A 513 -16.68 -10.20 -4.21
C GLY A 513 -15.93 -11.42 -4.73
N HIS A 514 -16.63 -12.50 -5.09
CA HIS A 514 -15.92 -13.70 -5.53
C HIS A 514 -15.46 -13.59 -6.98
N TYR A 515 -14.15 -13.46 -7.14
CA TYR A 515 -13.47 -13.40 -8.44
C TYR A 515 -12.89 -14.77 -8.76
N PRO A 516 -13.27 -15.44 -9.86
CA PRO A 516 -12.84 -16.82 -10.13
C PRO A 516 -11.31 -16.96 -10.18
N LYS A 517 -10.80 -18.18 -9.98
CA LYS A 517 -9.37 -18.45 -10.16
C LYS A 517 -9.03 -18.30 -11.65
N GLN A 518 -7.92 -17.63 -11.92
CA GLN A 518 -7.53 -17.23 -13.26
C GLN A 518 -6.27 -17.98 -13.68
N SER A 519 -6.22 -18.41 -14.95
CA SER A 519 -5.00 -18.96 -15.54
C SER A 519 -3.95 -17.85 -15.72
N ARG A 520 -2.68 -18.23 -15.92
CA ARG A 520 -1.59 -17.29 -16.27
C ARG A 520 -1.90 -16.44 -17.52
N TYR A 521 -2.86 -16.86 -18.34
CA TYR A 521 -3.25 -16.20 -19.58
C TYR A 521 -4.67 -15.60 -19.52
N ALA A 522 -5.26 -15.39 -18.34
CA ALA A 522 -6.62 -14.85 -18.25
C ALA A 522 -6.76 -13.39 -18.75
N ASP A 523 -5.64 -12.66 -18.86
CA ASP A 523 -5.59 -11.35 -19.52
C ASP A 523 -5.49 -11.45 -21.06
N LEU A 524 -5.24 -12.66 -21.59
CA LEU A 524 -4.88 -12.90 -22.99
C LEU A 524 -5.80 -13.88 -23.73
N VAL A 525 -6.43 -14.85 -23.05
CA VAL A 525 -7.10 -16.00 -23.71
C VAL A 525 -8.39 -16.46 -23.03
N ASP A 526 -8.53 -16.39 -21.71
CA ASP A 526 -9.67 -17.01 -20.99
C ASP A 526 -10.51 -16.00 -20.18
N PHE A 527 -11.83 -16.00 -20.41
CA PHE A 527 -12.78 -15.44 -19.45
C PHE A 527 -12.67 -16.19 -18.10
N PRO A 528 -12.94 -15.54 -16.95
CA PRO A 528 -12.97 -16.20 -15.65
C PRO A 528 -13.82 -17.48 -15.65
N GLU A 529 -13.36 -18.54 -14.97
CA GLU A 529 -14.10 -19.80 -14.87
C GLU A 529 -15.55 -19.55 -14.40
N GLY A 530 -16.54 -19.91 -15.24
CA GLY A 530 -17.97 -19.63 -15.01
C GLY A 530 -18.55 -18.46 -15.83
N MET A 531 -17.73 -17.60 -16.44
CA MET A 531 -18.18 -16.65 -17.48
C MET A 531 -18.22 -17.36 -18.84
N ALA A 532 -19.23 -18.20 -19.04
CA ALA A 532 -19.43 -18.95 -20.29
C ALA A 532 -19.52 -18.01 -21.51
N ASP A 533 -18.79 -18.35 -22.58
CA ASP A 533 -18.71 -17.66 -23.89
C ASP A 533 -18.31 -16.17 -23.88
N GLY A 534 -17.93 -15.65 -22.70
CA GLY A 534 -17.84 -14.21 -22.49
C GLY A 534 -19.21 -13.55 -22.53
N ASP A 535 -19.28 -12.33 -22.00
CA ASP A 535 -20.52 -11.58 -22.04
C ASP A 535 -20.73 -10.94 -23.42
N SER A 536 -21.04 -11.77 -24.43
CA SER A 536 -21.32 -11.35 -25.82
C SER A 536 -22.40 -10.28 -25.93
N THR A 537 -23.18 -10.10 -24.86
CA THR A 537 -24.23 -9.10 -24.72
C THR A 537 -23.80 -7.79 -24.05
N TYR A 538 -22.66 -7.72 -23.35
CA TYR A 538 -22.17 -6.52 -22.65
C TYR A 538 -20.73 -6.14 -23.09
N PRO A 539 -20.24 -4.93 -22.74
CA PRO A 539 -18.83 -4.60 -22.93
C PRO A 539 -17.94 -5.54 -22.10
N ASN A 540 -16.93 -6.16 -22.73
CA ASN A 540 -15.92 -6.97 -22.03
C ASN A 540 -15.12 -6.11 -21.04
N LEU A 541 -14.79 -6.67 -19.87
CA LEU A 541 -14.01 -5.99 -18.83
C LEU A 541 -12.62 -5.55 -19.36
N LYS A 542 -12.27 -4.26 -19.22
CA LYS A 542 -10.94 -3.74 -19.57
C LYS A 542 -9.96 -4.17 -18.48
N ARG A 543 -8.91 -4.90 -18.86
CA ARG A 543 -7.90 -5.44 -17.94
C ARG A 543 -6.60 -4.61 -17.97
N PRO A 544 -5.80 -4.62 -16.90
CA PRO A 544 -6.10 -5.24 -15.59
C PRO A 544 -7.19 -4.48 -14.81
N ILE A 545 -7.70 -5.08 -13.72
CA ILE A 545 -8.76 -4.49 -12.89
C ILE A 545 -8.40 -4.45 -11.40
N ASN A 546 -8.74 -3.37 -10.71
CA ASN A 546 -8.62 -3.37 -9.25
C ASN A 546 -9.70 -4.27 -8.65
N TYR A 547 -9.31 -5.30 -7.92
CA TYR A 547 -10.26 -6.20 -7.27
C TYR A 547 -9.83 -6.68 -5.89
N ILE A 548 -10.82 -7.13 -5.11
CA ILE A 548 -10.65 -7.87 -3.86
C ILE A 548 -11.47 -9.15 -3.95
N ASP A 549 -10.79 -10.30 -3.91
CA ASP A 549 -11.47 -11.59 -3.79
C ASP A 549 -12.00 -11.79 -2.37
N LEU A 550 -13.33 -11.92 -2.27
CA LEU A 550 -14.03 -12.48 -1.12
C LEU A 550 -14.75 -13.74 -1.57
N SER A 551 -14.57 -14.87 -0.88
CA SER A 551 -15.26 -16.10 -1.29
C SER A 551 -16.78 -15.99 -1.14
N ASN A 552 -17.53 -16.89 -1.80
CA ASN A 552 -18.98 -17.00 -1.61
C ASN A 552 -19.34 -17.23 -0.11
N GLU A 553 -18.48 -17.92 0.62
CA GLU A 553 -18.55 -18.13 2.06
C GLU A 553 -18.31 -16.84 2.84
N GLU A 554 -17.32 -16.01 2.47
CA GLU A 554 -17.07 -14.72 3.11
C GLU A 554 -18.18 -13.69 2.83
N VAL A 555 -18.81 -13.72 1.65
CA VAL A 555 -19.88 -12.78 1.25
C VAL A 555 -21.26 -13.20 1.76
N ARG A 556 -21.52 -14.50 1.92
CA ARG A 556 -22.81 -15.10 2.34
C ARG A 556 -24.03 -14.53 1.61
N TRP A 557 -24.11 -14.70 0.29
CA TRP A 557 -25.26 -14.23 -0.52
C TRP A 557 -25.52 -12.71 -0.41
N GLY A 558 -24.46 -11.94 -0.16
CA GLY A 558 -24.47 -10.49 0.10
C GLY A 558 -24.63 -10.10 1.57
N TYR A 559 -24.98 -11.03 2.47
CA TYR A 559 -25.32 -10.70 3.87
C TYR A 559 -24.16 -10.09 4.66
N LEU A 560 -22.91 -10.34 4.24
CA LEU A 560 -21.69 -9.88 4.91
C LEU A 560 -20.81 -8.99 4.00
N MET A 561 -21.36 -8.42 2.92
CA MET A 561 -20.59 -7.70 1.89
C MET A 561 -19.80 -6.48 2.41
N TYR A 562 -20.20 -5.87 3.53
CA TYR A 562 -19.46 -4.80 4.20
C TYR A 562 -18.03 -5.18 4.60
N TYR A 563 -17.70 -6.48 4.63
CA TYR A 563 -16.35 -6.96 4.85
C TYR A 563 -15.33 -6.41 3.84
N CYS A 564 -15.79 -6.02 2.64
CA CYS A 564 -15.00 -5.26 1.68
C CYS A 564 -14.36 -3.99 2.28
N ILE A 565 -15.05 -3.28 3.19
CA ILE A 565 -14.49 -2.10 3.89
C ILE A 565 -13.28 -2.48 4.75
N ALA A 566 -13.33 -3.61 5.45
CA ALA A 566 -12.18 -4.09 6.23
C ALA A 566 -10.98 -4.36 5.30
N LYS A 567 -11.22 -4.98 4.14
CA LYS A 567 -10.14 -5.30 3.18
C LYS A 567 -9.58 -4.05 2.48
N VAL A 568 -10.41 -3.05 2.18
CA VAL A 568 -9.93 -1.79 1.60
C VAL A 568 -9.12 -0.97 2.61
N GLU A 569 -9.45 -1.02 3.91
CA GLU A 569 -8.59 -0.42 4.96
C GLU A 569 -7.24 -1.14 5.07
N GLU A 570 -7.23 -2.46 4.92
CA GLU A 570 -6.01 -3.27 4.90
C GLU A 570 -5.09 -2.94 3.73
N MET A 571 -5.62 -2.46 2.61
CA MET A 571 -4.82 -2.02 1.46
C MET A 571 -3.99 -0.77 1.73
N LYS A 572 -4.35 0.08 2.70
CA LYS A 572 -3.66 1.36 3.00
C LYS A 572 -3.54 2.31 1.79
N ILE A 573 -4.63 2.47 1.03
CA ILE A 573 -4.76 3.49 -0.02
C ILE A 573 -4.49 4.88 0.57
N GLN A 574 -3.72 5.71 -0.14
CA GLN A 574 -3.29 7.03 0.34
C GLN A 574 -4.17 8.17 -0.19
N ASN A 575 -4.08 9.34 0.45
CA ASN A 575 -4.57 10.64 -0.03
C ASN A 575 -6.06 10.72 -0.46
N VAL A 576 -6.88 9.75 -0.07
CA VAL A 576 -8.34 9.76 -0.29
C VAL A 576 -9.10 10.34 0.91
N LYS A 577 -10.22 11.01 0.63
CA LYS A 577 -11.16 11.59 1.62
C LYS A 577 -12.14 10.57 2.20
N GLY A 578 -12.48 9.54 1.43
CA GLY A 578 -13.32 8.45 1.89
C GLY A 578 -13.68 7.44 0.80
N TYR A 579 -14.61 6.57 1.14
CA TYR A 579 -14.93 5.36 0.41
C TYR A 579 -16.44 5.27 0.20
N VAL A 580 -16.91 5.24 -1.05
CA VAL A 580 -18.31 4.94 -1.38
C VAL A 580 -18.40 3.45 -1.71
N MET A 581 -19.18 2.70 -0.93
CA MET A 581 -19.46 1.29 -1.20
C MET A 581 -20.91 1.13 -1.69
N PHE A 582 -21.10 0.38 -2.77
CA PHE A 582 -22.44 0.07 -3.28
C PHE A 582 -22.52 -1.28 -4.00
N SER A 583 -23.69 -1.93 -3.95
CA SER A 583 -23.92 -3.24 -4.59
C SER A 583 -23.98 -3.15 -6.12
N ASP A 584 -23.72 -4.28 -6.79
CA ASP A 584 -23.73 -4.41 -8.26
C ASP A 584 -25.08 -4.09 -8.93
N ASP A 585 -26.17 -4.11 -8.15
CA ASP A 585 -27.52 -3.72 -8.55
C ASP A 585 -27.93 -2.32 -8.05
N VAL A 586 -26.99 -1.50 -7.59
CA VAL A 586 -27.22 -0.09 -7.24
C VAL A 586 -26.73 0.84 -8.35
N LEU A 587 -27.62 1.70 -8.83
CA LEU A 587 -27.25 2.79 -9.75
C LEU A 587 -26.87 4.01 -8.92
N PHE A 588 -25.58 4.34 -8.86
CA PHE A 588 -25.05 5.46 -8.08
C PHE A 588 -24.87 6.72 -8.94
N ASN A 589 -25.71 7.71 -8.70
CA ASN A 589 -25.72 9.01 -9.40
C ASN A 589 -24.70 9.96 -8.75
N PHE A 590 -23.41 9.73 -9.02
CA PHE A 590 -22.28 10.38 -8.34
C PHE A 590 -22.09 11.88 -8.60
N TRP A 591 -22.89 12.49 -9.48
CA TRP A 591 -22.93 13.95 -9.65
C TRP A 591 -23.70 14.68 -8.54
N ASN A 592 -24.43 13.95 -7.69
CA ASN A 592 -25.08 14.52 -6.50
C ASN A 592 -24.06 14.63 -5.35
N PRO A 593 -23.93 15.81 -4.71
CA PRO A 593 -22.86 16.08 -3.74
C PRO A 593 -22.94 15.19 -2.51
N LEU A 594 -21.77 14.86 -1.97
CA LEU A 594 -21.58 14.14 -0.71
C LEU A 594 -20.90 15.05 0.30
N ASN A 595 -21.36 15.02 1.55
CA ASN A 595 -20.62 15.57 2.68
C ASN A 595 -19.46 14.62 3.03
N LEU A 596 -18.25 14.97 2.62
CA LEU A 596 -17.09 14.07 2.73
C LEU A 596 -16.57 13.90 4.18
N ASP A 597 -17.00 14.72 5.13
CA ASP A 597 -16.50 14.73 6.50
C ASP A 597 -17.25 13.78 7.45
N ILE A 598 -18.42 13.27 7.05
CA ILE A 598 -19.29 12.42 7.88
C ILE A 598 -19.86 11.22 7.12
N LEU A 599 -20.28 10.19 7.87
CA LEU A 599 -20.84 8.95 7.32
C LEU A 599 -22.20 9.22 6.65
N GLN A 600 -22.45 8.60 5.50
CA GLN A 600 -23.75 8.70 4.81
C GLN A 600 -24.30 7.32 4.44
N GLY A 601 -25.63 7.21 4.43
CA GLY A 601 -26.38 5.97 4.18
C GLY A 601 -27.88 6.21 4.39
N THR A 602 -28.70 5.15 4.39
CA THR A 602 -30.17 5.24 4.46
C THR A 602 -30.72 5.11 5.89
N LYS A 603 -30.35 6.04 6.78
CA LYS A 603 -30.68 6.02 8.21
C LYS A 603 -32.17 5.81 8.48
N ARG A 604 -32.53 4.91 9.39
CA ARG A 604 -33.93 4.67 9.80
C ARG A 604 -34.16 4.96 11.28
N ALA A 605 -35.43 4.99 11.69
CA ALA A 605 -35.83 5.09 13.09
C ALA A 605 -35.27 3.90 13.90
N ALA A 606 -34.91 4.17 15.15
CA ALA A 606 -34.52 3.13 16.10
C ALA A 606 -35.70 2.17 16.38
N GLY A 607 -35.39 0.90 16.61
CA GLY A 607 -36.35 -0.19 16.76
C GLY A 607 -35.68 -1.55 16.60
N TRP A 608 -36.43 -2.64 16.73
CA TRP A 608 -35.88 -3.98 16.46
C TRP A 608 -36.01 -4.34 14.97
N GLY A 609 -37.10 -3.93 14.31
CA GLY A 609 -37.37 -4.32 12.92
C GLY A 609 -37.45 -5.84 12.73
N GLN A 610 -37.30 -6.30 11.49
CA GLN A 610 -37.41 -7.73 11.16
C GLN A 610 -36.10 -8.51 11.33
N TRP A 611 -34.96 -7.84 11.21
CA TRP A 611 -33.64 -8.50 11.20
C TRP A 611 -33.00 -8.63 12.58
N TRP A 612 -33.24 -7.71 13.53
CA TRP A 612 -32.65 -7.80 14.87
C TRP A 612 -33.07 -9.06 15.63
N PRO A 613 -34.34 -9.52 15.60
CA PRO A 613 -34.75 -10.77 16.27
C PRO A 613 -34.25 -12.06 15.57
N ASN A 614 -33.53 -11.95 14.45
CA ASN A 614 -33.02 -13.11 13.73
C ASN A 614 -31.87 -13.78 14.52
N LYS A 615 -32.03 -15.07 14.83
CA LYS A 615 -31.06 -15.87 15.62
C LYS A 615 -29.77 -16.24 14.88
N GLN A 616 -29.71 -16.08 13.57
CA GLN A 616 -28.54 -16.41 12.77
C GLN A 616 -27.70 -15.18 12.38
N PHE A 617 -28.35 -14.04 12.16
CA PHE A 617 -27.68 -12.83 11.64
C PHE A 617 -27.99 -11.53 12.43
N GLY A 618 -28.78 -11.61 13.50
CA GLY A 618 -29.26 -10.46 14.29
C GLY A 618 -28.63 -10.38 15.68
N PHE A 619 -29.48 -10.39 16.70
CA PHE A 619 -29.09 -10.26 18.12
C PHE A 619 -28.01 -11.26 18.54
N ASP A 620 -28.16 -12.54 18.18
CA ASP A 620 -27.20 -13.59 18.53
C ASP A 620 -25.84 -13.38 17.85
N SER A 621 -25.82 -12.82 16.63
CA SER A 621 -24.59 -12.42 15.92
C SER A 621 -23.89 -11.23 16.54
N MET A 622 -24.65 -10.23 17.02
CA MET A 622 -24.05 -9.15 17.81
C MET A 622 -23.48 -9.68 19.13
N ASN A 623 -24.17 -10.61 19.78
CA ASN A 623 -23.67 -11.25 21.00
C ASN A 623 -22.38 -12.06 20.73
N LYS A 624 -22.30 -12.82 19.63
CA LYS A 624 -21.03 -13.45 19.16
C LYS A 624 -19.95 -12.39 18.96
N THR A 625 -20.26 -11.28 18.29
CA THR A 625 -19.33 -10.15 18.04
C THR A 625 -18.75 -9.58 19.35
N ILE A 626 -19.59 -9.40 20.37
CA ILE A 626 -19.16 -8.93 21.70
C ILE A 626 -18.32 -10.01 22.44
N GLN A 627 -18.62 -11.30 22.25
CA GLN A 627 -17.81 -12.40 22.80
C GLN A 627 -16.43 -12.48 22.14
N LEU A 628 -16.30 -12.12 20.86
CA LEU A 628 -15.00 -11.98 20.20
C LEU A 628 -14.17 -10.83 20.82
N ILE A 629 -14.80 -9.67 21.05
CA ILE A 629 -14.16 -8.51 21.69
C ILE A 629 -13.73 -8.81 23.14
N THR A 630 -14.60 -9.44 23.92
CA THR A 630 -14.38 -9.68 25.36
C THR A 630 -13.62 -10.97 25.67
N GLY A 631 -13.52 -11.88 24.69
CA GLY A 631 -12.82 -13.15 24.77
C GLY A 631 -11.63 -13.21 23.81
N LYS A 632 -11.84 -13.75 22.61
CA LYS A 632 -10.78 -14.13 21.63
C LYS A 632 -9.76 -13.01 21.37
N TYR A 633 -10.23 -11.78 21.20
CA TYR A 633 -9.39 -10.63 20.86
C TYR A 633 -9.22 -9.62 22.00
N LYS A 634 -9.52 -9.99 23.25
CA LYS A 634 -9.42 -9.09 24.41
C LYS A 634 -8.03 -8.49 24.60
N ALA A 635 -6.98 -9.22 24.23
CA ALA A 635 -5.59 -8.78 24.33
C ALA A 635 -5.04 -8.20 23.01
N ASP A 636 -5.86 -8.12 21.96
CA ASP A 636 -5.45 -7.55 20.68
C ASP A 636 -5.46 -6.02 20.78
N TRP A 637 -4.34 -5.39 20.44
CA TRP A 637 -4.16 -3.95 20.58
C TRP A 637 -5.09 -3.14 19.66
N GLU A 638 -5.47 -3.69 18.51
CA GLU A 638 -6.35 -3.02 17.55
C GLU A 638 -7.81 -3.07 18.02
N VAL A 639 -8.24 -4.21 18.58
CA VAL A 639 -9.56 -4.35 19.20
C VAL A 639 -9.64 -3.50 20.47
N THR A 640 -8.55 -3.39 21.24
CA THR A 640 -8.46 -2.49 22.40
C THR A 640 -8.64 -1.02 21.97
N ASN A 641 -7.97 -0.58 20.90
CA ASN A 641 -8.13 0.75 20.33
C ASN A 641 -9.57 0.99 19.83
N PHE A 642 -10.18 0.01 19.15
CA PHE A 642 -11.58 0.08 18.72
C PHE A 642 -12.55 0.23 19.90
N VAL A 643 -12.34 -0.49 21.01
CA VAL A 643 -13.15 -0.34 22.23
C VAL A 643 -12.96 1.04 22.88
N ALA A 644 -11.74 1.58 22.86
CA ALA A 644 -11.47 2.94 23.35
C ALA A 644 -12.16 4.02 22.47
N ASP A 645 -12.10 3.87 21.15
CA ASP A 645 -12.81 4.72 20.20
C ASP A 645 -14.33 4.63 20.39
N LEU A 646 -14.88 3.42 20.48
CA LEU A 646 -16.30 3.19 20.73
C LEU A 646 -16.75 3.85 22.05
N THR A 647 -15.95 3.73 23.11
CA THR A 647 -16.21 4.38 24.40
C THR A 647 -16.28 5.91 24.26
N ARG A 648 -15.38 6.51 23.48
CA ARG A 648 -15.37 7.96 23.20
C ARG A 648 -16.61 8.40 22.43
N GLU A 649 -17.02 7.65 21.40
CA GLU A 649 -18.20 8.00 20.59
C GLU A 649 -19.51 7.83 21.40
N VAL A 650 -19.62 6.76 22.19
CA VAL A 650 -20.75 6.53 23.11
C VAL A 650 -20.87 7.66 24.14
N ALA A 651 -19.75 8.14 24.68
CA ALA A 651 -19.73 9.26 25.62
C ALA A 651 -20.19 10.60 25.01
N ARG A 652 -20.10 10.79 23.69
CA ARG A 652 -20.63 11.99 23.00
C ARG A 652 -22.15 12.00 22.92
N LYS A 653 -22.77 10.83 22.74
CA LYS A 653 -24.22 10.69 22.58
C LYS A 653 -24.75 9.39 23.20
N PRO A 654 -25.17 9.41 24.48
CA PRO A 654 -25.80 8.25 25.10
C PRO A 654 -27.12 7.92 24.38
N ARG A 655 -27.53 6.65 24.44
CA ARG A 655 -28.79 6.16 23.88
C ARG A 655 -29.73 5.66 24.97
N ILE A 656 -30.98 5.44 24.58
CA ILE A 656 -32.02 4.86 25.41
C ILE A 656 -32.33 3.48 24.84
N GLU A 657 -32.32 2.43 25.66
CA GLU A 657 -32.82 1.12 25.29
C GLU A 657 -34.35 1.18 25.15
N ILE A 658 -34.87 0.65 24.04
CA ILE A 658 -36.27 0.82 23.64
C ILE A 658 -37.20 -0.04 24.48
N VAL A 659 -36.72 -1.18 24.99
CA VAL A 659 -37.53 -2.13 25.77
C VAL A 659 -37.83 -1.64 27.18
N ASP A 660 -36.82 -1.13 27.90
CA ASP A 660 -36.92 -0.76 29.31
C ASP A 660 -36.72 0.73 29.60
N ASN A 661 -36.51 1.53 28.55
CA ASN A 661 -36.30 2.98 28.61
C ASN A 661 -35.07 3.40 29.45
N THR A 662 -34.06 2.52 29.57
CA THR A 662 -32.83 2.81 30.33
C THR A 662 -31.78 3.53 29.47
N THR A 663 -31.04 4.47 30.07
CA THR A 663 -29.91 5.12 29.40
C THR A 663 -28.70 4.20 29.34
N VAL A 664 -28.22 3.89 28.13
CA VAL A 664 -27.07 3.02 27.88
C VAL A 664 -25.81 3.85 27.63
N THR A 665 -24.83 3.70 28.53
CA THR A 665 -23.50 4.33 28.46
C THR A 665 -22.33 3.35 28.41
N ASP A 666 -22.58 2.06 28.69
CA ASP A 666 -21.59 1.00 28.51
C ASP A 666 -21.42 0.69 27.02
N PRO A 667 -20.19 0.70 26.47
CA PRO A 667 -19.96 0.61 25.02
C PRO A 667 -20.38 -0.74 24.43
N LEU A 668 -20.31 -1.84 25.19
CA LEU A 668 -20.67 -3.17 24.69
C LEU A 668 -22.18 -3.38 24.74
N LYS A 669 -22.86 -2.91 25.80
CA LYS A 669 -24.33 -2.84 25.84
C LYS A 669 -24.89 -1.91 24.76
N TYR A 670 -24.17 -0.84 24.43
CA TYR A 670 -24.56 0.09 23.36
C TYR A 670 -24.62 -0.59 21.99
N LEU A 671 -23.74 -1.57 21.71
CA LEU A 671 -23.83 -2.41 20.51
C LEU A 671 -25.10 -3.29 20.50
N MET A 672 -25.71 -3.59 21.65
CA MET A 672 -26.95 -4.39 21.75
C MET A 672 -28.25 -3.57 21.65
N VAL A 673 -28.20 -2.24 21.60
CA VAL A 673 -29.40 -1.37 21.50
C VAL A 673 -30.16 -1.60 20.19
N GLY A 674 -31.49 -1.56 20.19
CA GLY A 674 -32.29 -1.70 18.98
C GLY A 674 -32.19 -0.52 18.01
N ASP A 675 -31.23 -0.53 17.06
CA ASP A 675 -30.98 0.59 16.14
C ASP A 675 -31.74 0.52 14.80
N GLY A 676 -32.70 -0.40 14.68
CA GLY A 676 -33.40 -0.67 13.42
C GLY A 676 -32.49 -1.32 12.37
N TRP A 677 -32.88 -1.17 11.11
CA TRP A 677 -32.14 -1.66 9.94
C TRP A 677 -32.25 -0.65 8.80
N VAL A 678 -31.18 -0.52 8.01
CA VAL A 678 -31.07 0.41 6.87
C VAL A 678 -30.90 -0.39 5.57
N ILE A 679 -31.08 0.23 4.40
CA ILE A 679 -30.64 -0.39 3.13
C ILE A 679 -29.12 -0.29 3.13
N GLY A 680 -28.44 -1.43 3.32
CA GLY A 680 -26.99 -1.51 3.45
C GLY A 680 -26.24 -1.29 2.14
N ASP A 681 -26.89 -1.60 1.01
CA ASP A 681 -26.35 -1.64 -0.36
C ASP A 681 -25.78 -0.31 -0.89
N TRP A 682 -25.83 0.78 -0.12
CA TRP A 682 -25.15 2.03 -0.42
C TRP A 682 -24.72 2.75 0.86
N MET A 683 -23.44 3.10 0.98
CA MET A 683 -22.92 3.96 2.05
C MET A 683 -21.63 4.69 1.66
N TYR A 684 -21.37 5.82 2.32
CA TYR A 684 -20.09 6.53 2.26
C TYR A 684 -19.42 6.59 3.64
N VAL A 685 -18.13 6.25 3.68
CA VAL A 685 -17.27 6.23 4.87
C VAL A 685 -16.10 7.22 4.73
N PRO A 686 -16.01 8.27 5.55
CA PRO A 686 -14.84 9.14 5.60
C PRO A 686 -13.55 8.41 6.00
N THR A 687 -12.41 8.82 5.44
CA THR A 687 -11.08 8.31 5.83
C THR A 687 -10.78 8.55 7.32
N SER A 688 -11.35 9.58 7.93
CA SER A 688 -11.26 9.84 9.38
C SER A 688 -11.97 8.78 10.25
N ASN A 689 -12.82 7.94 9.67
CA ASN A 689 -13.54 6.88 10.38
C ASN A 689 -13.23 5.46 9.85
N ILE A 690 -12.45 5.33 8.77
CA ILE A 690 -12.27 4.04 8.08
C ILE A 690 -11.71 2.94 8.98
N SER A 691 -10.70 3.23 9.82
CA SER A 691 -10.11 2.22 10.72
C SER A 691 -11.07 1.74 11.81
N PHE A 692 -11.98 2.60 12.30
CA PHE A 692 -13.04 2.20 13.23
C PHE A 692 -14.06 1.29 12.54
N VAL A 693 -14.55 1.70 11.36
CA VAL A 693 -15.55 0.94 10.58
C VAL A 693 -14.98 -0.39 10.12
N ALA A 694 -13.73 -0.44 9.69
CA ALA A 694 -13.00 -1.63 9.26
C ALA A 694 -12.79 -2.64 10.41
N MET A 695 -12.38 -2.16 11.61
CA MET A 695 -12.23 -3.05 12.76
C MET A 695 -13.58 -3.63 13.21
N PHE A 696 -14.63 -2.81 13.22
CA PHE A 696 -15.96 -3.32 13.51
C PHE A 696 -16.45 -4.29 12.43
N ALA A 697 -16.18 -4.02 11.14
CA ALA A 697 -16.51 -4.91 10.04
C ALA A 697 -15.81 -6.27 10.18
N GLN A 698 -14.54 -6.30 10.58
CA GLN A 698 -13.80 -7.54 10.82
C GLN A 698 -14.43 -8.38 11.95
N LEU A 699 -14.79 -7.74 13.07
CA LEU A 699 -15.40 -8.41 14.23
C LEU A 699 -16.84 -8.87 13.94
N ALA A 700 -17.61 -8.02 13.27
CA ALA A 700 -19.00 -8.28 12.88
C ALA A 700 -19.11 -9.38 11.81
N HIS A 701 -18.13 -9.47 10.90
CA HIS A 701 -18.04 -10.54 9.90
C HIS A 701 -17.85 -11.91 10.55
N GLU A 702 -16.87 -12.05 11.44
CA GLU A 702 -16.66 -13.29 12.20
C GLU A 702 -17.83 -13.61 13.16
N GLY A 703 -18.53 -12.57 13.63
CA GLY A 703 -19.80 -12.70 14.35
C GLY A 703 -21.02 -13.03 13.49
N GLU A 704 -20.90 -13.02 12.16
CA GLU A 704 -21.99 -13.19 11.18
C GLU A 704 -23.14 -12.19 11.34
N LEU A 705 -22.84 -10.91 11.61
CA LEU A 705 -23.85 -9.85 11.72
C LEU A 705 -24.34 -9.41 10.32
N PHE A 706 -25.66 -9.31 10.13
CA PHE A 706 -26.23 -8.89 8.85
C PHE A 706 -25.84 -7.45 8.45
N HIS A 707 -25.56 -7.25 7.15
CA HIS A 707 -25.13 -5.97 6.60
C HIS A 707 -26.04 -4.78 6.94
N GLU A 708 -27.36 -4.93 6.81
CA GLU A 708 -28.33 -3.86 7.12
C GLU A 708 -28.35 -3.47 8.61
N LEU A 709 -27.91 -4.38 9.49
CA LEU A 709 -27.73 -4.11 10.92
C LEU A 709 -26.37 -3.48 11.18
N PHE A 710 -25.29 -4.01 10.59
CA PHE A 710 -23.94 -3.42 10.66
C PHE A 710 -23.96 -1.94 10.22
N THR A 711 -24.55 -1.64 9.07
CA THR A 711 -24.63 -0.28 8.54
C THR A 711 -25.47 0.61 9.46
N SER A 712 -26.59 0.12 10.00
CA SER A 712 -27.38 0.89 10.98
C SER A 712 -26.60 1.22 12.26
N LYS A 713 -25.80 0.26 12.75
CA LYS A 713 -24.96 0.43 13.94
C LYS A 713 -23.95 1.56 13.75
N ILE A 714 -23.15 1.51 12.67
CA ILE A 714 -22.17 2.58 12.41
C ILE A 714 -22.83 3.94 12.18
N MET A 715 -24.01 3.99 11.52
CA MET A 715 -24.77 5.22 11.33
C MET A 715 -25.29 5.84 12.64
N HIS A 716 -25.55 5.04 13.66
CA HIS A 716 -25.95 5.59 14.96
C HIS A 716 -24.76 5.86 15.90
N ILE A 717 -23.61 5.20 15.71
CA ILE A 717 -22.40 5.38 16.56
C ILE A 717 -21.61 6.62 16.12
N LEU A 718 -21.35 6.74 14.82
CA LEU A 718 -20.52 7.81 14.25
C LEU A 718 -21.37 9.04 13.85
N PRO A 719 -20.74 10.22 13.69
CA PRO A 719 -21.36 11.35 13.02
C PRO A 719 -21.86 10.94 11.62
N SER A 720 -23.16 11.10 11.39
CA SER A 720 -23.82 10.67 10.16
C SER A 720 -24.97 11.57 9.74
N GLU A 721 -25.23 11.63 8.43
CA GLU A 721 -26.38 12.33 7.88
C GLU A 721 -27.70 11.58 8.11
N GLY A 722 -28.81 12.32 8.07
CA GLY A 722 -30.16 11.81 8.25
C GLY A 722 -30.77 12.14 9.62
N SER A 723 -32.02 12.60 9.58
CA SER A 723 -32.96 12.55 10.71
C SER A 723 -33.40 11.10 10.97
N THR A 724 -34.32 10.89 11.91
CA THR A 724 -34.74 9.55 12.37
C THR A 724 -35.67 8.79 11.42
N GLU A 725 -35.73 9.14 10.14
CA GLU A 725 -36.57 8.46 9.15
C GLU A 725 -35.79 8.22 7.86
N ALA A 726 -36.10 7.11 7.17
CA ALA A 726 -35.44 6.70 5.93
C ALA A 726 -35.69 7.74 4.85
N ASP A 727 -34.71 8.62 4.60
CA ASP A 727 -34.81 9.69 3.61
C ASP A 727 -34.96 9.09 2.19
N PRO A 728 -36.17 9.08 1.62
CA PRO A 728 -36.42 8.44 0.33
C PRO A 728 -35.90 9.30 -0.84
N THR A 729 -35.38 10.50 -0.54
CA THR A 729 -34.79 11.41 -1.54
C THR A 729 -33.33 11.09 -1.83
N ARG A 730 -32.68 10.23 -1.03
CA ARG A 730 -31.27 9.83 -1.23
C ARG A 730 -31.11 8.59 -2.10
N VAL A 731 -31.49 7.42 -1.59
CA VAL A 731 -31.42 6.16 -2.34
C VAL A 731 -32.81 5.53 -2.35
N ARG A 732 -33.41 5.48 -3.53
CA ARG A 732 -34.76 4.93 -3.68
C ARG A 732 -34.71 3.41 -3.77
N PHE A 733 -35.34 2.78 -2.80
CA PHE A 733 -35.48 1.33 -2.73
C PHE A 733 -36.79 0.86 -3.36
N LEU A 734 -36.71 -0.05 -4.32
CA LEU A 734 -37.84 -0.61 -5.06
C LEU A 734 -38.24 -1.98 -4.51
N TRP A 735 -39.52 -2.12 -4.20
CA TRP A 735 -40.09 -3.36 -3.67
C TRP A 735 -41.31 -3.83 -4.47
N GLY A 736 -41.54 -5.16 -4.47
CA GLY A 736 -42.67 -5.76 -5.18
C GLY A 736 -42.72 -5.36 -6.66
N THR A 737 -43.88 -4.85 -7.10
CA THR A 737 -44.14 -4.42 -8.48
C THR A 737 -43.39 -3.16 -8.89
N GLU A 738 -42.81 -2.38 -7.97
CA GLU A 738 -42.01 -1.22 -8.37
C GLU A 738 -40.71 -1.61 -9.07
N ARG A 739 -40.21 -2.84 -8.82
CA ARG A 739 -38.99 -3.36 -9.46
C ARG A 739 -39.16 -3.52 -10.97
N THR A 740 -40.33 -3.95 -11.46
CA THR A 740 -40.60 -4.08 -12.89
C THR A 740 -40.86 -2.74 -13.59
N ASN A 741 -41.10 -1.68 -12.82
CA ASN A 741 -41.31 -0.31 -13.30
C ASN A 741 -40.16 0.62 -12.87
N TRP A 742 -38.95 0.08 -12.64
CA TRP A 742 -37.81 0.84 -12.11
C TRP A 742 -37.50 2.11 -12.93
N THR A 743 -37.74 2.07 -14.25
CA THR A 743 -37.54 3.19 -15.18
C THR A 743 -38.41 4.42 -14.84
N GLU A 744 -39.64 4.21 -14.36
CA GLU A 744 -40.55 5.29 -13.93
C GLU A 744 -40.19 5.85 -12.54
N LYS A 745 -39.28 5.17 -11.83
CA LYS A 745 -38.87 5.47 -10.46
C LYS A 745 -37.45 6.05 -10.37
N TYR A 746 -36.67 5.97 -11.44
CA TYR A 746 -35.32 6.52 -11.51
C TYR A 746 -35.36 8.05 -11.57
N GLU A 747 -34.69 8.71 -10.63
CA GLU A 747 -34.59 10.17 -10.55
C GLU A 747 -33.11 10.57 -10.44
N ALA A 748 -32.61 11.34 -11.41
CA ALA A 748 -31.20 11.74 -11.46
C ALA A 748 -30.74 12.63 -10.28
N SER A 749 -31.67 13.27 -9.57
CA SER A 749 -31.42 14.10 -8.40
C SER A 749 -31.23 13.31 -7.10
N GLN A 750 -31.51 12.00 -7.10
CA GLN A 750 -31.27 11.11 -5.97
C GLN A 750 -29.85 10.56 -6.07
N HIS A 751 -29.18 10.28 -4.93
CA HIS A 751 -27.88 9.59 -4.93
C HIS A 751 -27.94 8.22 -5.59
N GLY A 752 -29.07 7.50 -5.55
CA GLY A 752 -29.18 6.27 -6.34
C GLY A 752 -30.52 5.53 -6.33
N LEU A 753 -30.56 4.43 -7.07
CA LEU A 753 -31.70 3.52 -7.20
C LEU A 753 -31.27 2.08 -6.91
N HIS A 754 -32.08 1.35 -6.12
CA HIS A 754 -31.85 -0.06 -5.78
C HIS A 754 -33.15 -0.87 -5.75
N PRO A 755 -33.20 -2.12 -6.26
CA PRO A 755 -32.25 -2.74 -7.17
C PRO A 755 -32.58 -2.43 -8.65
N ALA A 756 -31.55 -2.34 -9.48
CA ALA A 756 -31.61 -2.44 -10.93
C ALA A 756 -30.81 -3.68 -11.36
N LYS A 757 -31.50 -4.77 -11.73
CA LYS A 757 -30.85 -6.08 -11.93
C LYS A 757 -30.22 -6.18 -13.32
N LEU A 758 -28.89 -6.37 -13.36
CA LEU A 758 -28.12 -6.52 -14.60
C LEU A 758 -28.71 -7.60 -15.53
N THR A 759 -29.15 -8.74 -14.99
CA THR A 759 -29.79 -9.83 -15.77
C THR A 759 -30.99 -9.39 -16.63
N GLU A 760 -31.61 -8.23 -16.37
CA GLU A 760 -32.68 -7.68 -17.20
C GLU A 760 -32.16 -7.09 -18.52
N PHE A 761 -30.99 -6.41 -18.52
CA PHE A 761 -30.46 -5.68 -19.69
C PHE A 761 -29.78 -6.59 -20.74
N LEU A 762 -29.76 -7.90 -20.50
CA LEU A 762 -29.57 -8.92 -21.54
C LEU A 762 -30.66 -8.82 -22.63
N LYS A 763 -31.88 -8.42 -22.25
CA LYS A 763 -33.00 -8.22 -23.17
C LYS A 763 -32.89 -6.84 -23.81
N PHE A 764 -32.76 -6.78 -25.14
CA PHE A 764 -32.64 -5.49 -25.85
C PHE A 764 -33.71 -4.45 -25.50
N PRO A 765 -35.02 -4.77 -25.30
CA PRO A 765 -35.99 -3.77 -24.87
C PRO A 765 -35.74 -3.17 -23.49
N GLU A 766 -35.22 -3.95 -22.53
CA GLU A 766 -34.89 -3.45 -21.19
C GLU A 766 -33.55 -2.70 -21.21
N ARG A 767 -32.61 -3.11 -22.08
CA ARG A 767 -31.40 -2.35 -22.36
C ARG A 767 -31.72 -0.98 -22.96
N ALA A 768 -32.63 -0.90 -23.93
CA ALA A 768 -33.08 0.35 -24.53
C ALA A 768 -33.57 1.33 -23.45
N LYS A 769 -34.41 0.86 -22.52
CA LYS A 769 -34.88 1.65 -21.38
C LYS A 769 -33.74 2.08 -20.45
N PHE A 770 -32.77 1.21 -20.17
CA PHE A 770 -31.60 1.54 -19.36
C PHE A 770 -30.73 2.63 -20.02
N CYS A 771 -30.51 2.52 -21.33
CA CYS A 771 -29.83 3.54 -22.11
C CYS A 771 -30.59 4.88 -22.10
N ASP A 772 -31.88 4.86 -22.42
CA ASP A 772 -32.72 6.06 -22.57
C ASP A 772 -33.07 6.75 -21.23
N ALA A 773 -33.09 6.02 -20.12
CA ALA A 773 -33.46 6.57 -18.80
C ALA A 773 -32.28 6.81 -17.85
N VAL A 774 -31.25 5.94 -17.85
CA VAL A 774 -30.13 5.99 -16.90
C VAL A 774 -28.88 6.53 -17.58
N LEU A 775 -28.37 5.86 -18.61
CA LEU A 775 -27.13 6.27 -19.26
C LEU A 775 -27.26 7.62 -19.95
N ASP A 776 -28.45 7.99 -20.43
CA ASP A 776 -28.73 9.36 -20.88
C ASP A 776 -28.50 10.42 -19.78
N LYS A 777 -28.82 10.12 -18.53
CA LYS A 777 -28.58 11.03 -17.40
C LYS A 777 -27.13 11.05 -16.97
N PHE A 778 -26.42 9.92 -17.07
CA PHE A 778 -24.95 9.91 -16.94
C PHE A 778 -24.33 10.79 -18.05
N TYR A 779 -24.74 10.61 -19.31
CA TYR A 779 -24.28 11.39 -20.45
C TYR A 779 -24.47 12.90 -20.22
N HIS A 780 -25.69 13.32 -19.84
CA HIS A 780 -25.98 14.73 -19.61
C HIS A 780 -25.25 15.34 -18.41
N ASN A 781 -25.15 14.64 -17.27
CA ASN A 781 -24.49 15.18 -16.07
C ASN A 781 -22.95 15.15 -16.13
N ILE A 782 -22.36 14.29 -16.96
CA ILE A 782 -20.90 14.15 -17.08
C ILE A 782 -20.35 14.90 -18.30
N PHE A 783 -21.02 14.85 -19.46
CA PHE A 783 -20.48 15.35 -20.74
C PHE A 783 -21.11 16.66 -21.23
N ARG A 784 -22.23 17.11 -20.63
CA ARG A 784 -22.85 18.42 -20.93
C ARG A 784 -22.80 19.38 -19.73
N ILE A 785 -21.66 19.39 -19.04
CA ILE A 785 -21.36 20.37 -18.00
C ILE A 785 -21.06 21.70 -18.71
N GLY A 786 -21.96 22.68 -18.61
CA GLY A 786 -21.92 23.92 -19.39
C GLY A 786 -22.71 23.82 -20.71
N ASN A 787 -23.11 24.98 -21.25
CA ASN A 787 -23.90 25.07 -22.48
C ASN A 787 -23.02 24.86 -23.73
N TRP A 788 -22.75 23.60 -24.07
CA TRP A 788 -22.21 23.21 -25.38
C TRP A 788 -23.33 23.26 -26.42
N THR A 789 -23.25 24.21 -27.35
CA THR A 789 -24.15 24.37 -28.51
C THR A 789 -23.67 23.57 -29.71
#